data_AF-A0A931MF48-F1
#
_entry.id   AF-A0A931MF48-F1
#
_cell.length_a   1.000
_cell.length_b   1.000
_cell.length_c   1.000
_cell.angle_alpha   90.00
_cell.angle_beta   90.00
_cell.angle_gamma   90.00
#
_symmetry.space_group_name_H-M   'P 1'
#
loop_
_entity.id
_entity.type
_entity.pdbx_description
1 polymer ?
#
loop_
_entity_poly.entity_id
_entity_poly.type
_entity_poly.pdbx_seq_one_letter_code
_entity_poly.pdbx_strand_id
1 'polypeptide(L)'
;MHRREFSKRAATTAAALLGATRPYEATASADVEAAASRGSGGGLALGTNLSGMEWARPGLRYGGSTAPNINFTVPRKADVAYLASLGYTKNRLPVQWELLQPMLNTTFASQAVQAAIGAPGAFHAVYASYITDVLDAHAAAGIKCIIDCHNYCRYQDFVFQPDGSVAGLTTFTNPLLRPYTTDPSQVQVRIFALAPGATLTPANFSDFWTKVALTWKNHPGFGGYGLMNEPHDMPAPGGIVESYNGEDLTIWPAFARAAIAAIRAVDAANPIYVAGNGWDAAMTIGTMNPGWPLAGTNLIYEVHMYLDAYSNGGAFDYDTEAAKNYSAGIGDVAINVNTGVSRLKLATAWASAHKVKLALTETAMPIDDVRWQQMFLAAAAFARKQGVEVYTWMGGNHWPIHNHATNHVPGWHQNKTVHPAVAGAQLAAAGIARAALFDDGPGYAPAGIPVTVTVYARGNLAKSASLKLAAPPGVILSKSKLTIPAGANGQDSYTVTCPANTIVTLVYSGSGVTAPPPRKLYSLADPVAYAAGTSLADGARAILAKYSACKWDMADGYTDYLLGAPAADGQVVRAISDSGYGSSPGNAMEMLNWINKDNPNGGTMSLPVMRVTNGRRNSDHTVYDTYGFWCKKTEPVPNIQPRPRNRVPYNVEDPHFTIMALSVPGLNNTGVAFQVSKTEAGYRSELAFANSQPQANWIDGNGQVVSITSPLRLVPGAVSVVSLTSMPGAQALRVDSAVMATSAASFAPSPCTQMLIGWGYVDYYPRDGFQGNVYGVITGKGVPTAGELAVLERFLAG
;
A
#
# COMPACT_ATOMS: atom_id res chain seq x y z
N MET A 1 -11.43 -4.97 7.00
CA MET A 1 -12.37 -5.28 8.11
C MET A 1 -11.76 -5.32 9.52
N HIS A 2 -10.42 -5.34 9.75
CA HIS A 2 -9.85 -5.43 11.12
C HIS A 2 -9.57 -4.11 11.87
N ARG A 3 -10.04 -2.93 11.42
CA ARG A 3 -9.88 -1.68 12.20
C ARG A 3 -11.15 -0.87 12.47
N ARG A 4 -12.24 -1.07 11.70
CA ARG A 4 -13.45 -0.25 11.90
C ARG A 4 -14.21 -0.57 13.19
N GLU A 5 -14.27 -1.84 13.61
CA GLU A 5 -14.93 -2.23 14.86
C GLU A 5 -14.07 -1.98 16.12
N PHE A 6 -12.76 -1.82 15.96
CA PHE A 6 -11.77 -1.71 17.05
C PHE A 6 -11.58 -0.28 17.56
N SER A 7 -12.18 0.70 16.88
CA SER A 7 -11.91 2.14 17.04
C SER A 7 -12.47 2.80 18.30
N LYS A 8 -13.41 2.18 19.01
CA LYS A 8 -14.05 2.76 20.21
C LYS A 8 -13.51 2.25 21.55
N ARG A 9 -13.00 1.01 21.65
CA ARG A 9 -12.70 0.38 22.95
C ARG A 9 -11.32 0.71 23.51
N ALA A 10 -10.26 0.70 22.69
CA ALA A 10 -8.92 1.11 23.11
C ALA A 10 -8.92 2.54 23.70
N ALA A 11 -9.79 3.40 23.20
CA ALA A 11 -10.01 4.75 23.71
C ALA A 11 -10.68 4.79 25.09
N THR A 12 -11.73 3.98 25.31
CA THR A 12 -12.50 3.96 26.57
C THR A 12 -11.70 3.34 27.71
N THR A 13 -10.88 2.31 27.45
CA THR A 13 -10.05 1.65 28.48
C THR A 13 -8.94 2.58 28.99
N ALA A 14 -8.32 3.36 28.10
CA ALA A 14 -7.29 4.35 28.49
C ALA A 14 -7.88 5.51 29.32
N ALA A 15 -9.11 5.94 29.04
CA ALA A 15 -9.78 7.01 29.77
C ALA A 15 -10.29 6.57 31.16
N ALA A 16 -10.78 5.34 31.30
CA ALA A 16 -11.33 4.82 32.56
C ALA A 16 -10.25 4.58 33.64
N LEU A 17 -9.02 4.25 33.26
CA LEU A 17 -7.91 3.99 34.20
C LEU A 17 -7.21 5.27 34.70
N LEU A 18 -7.41 6.42 34.05
CA LEU A 18 -6.84 7.71 34.46
C LEU A 18 -7.71 8.49 35.45
N GLY A 19 -8.95 8.05 35.72
CA GLY A 19 -9.88 8.69 36.65
C GLY A 19 -9.57 8.51 38.15
N ALA A 20 -8.48 7.82 38.49
CA ALA A 20 -8.15 7.47 39.88
C ALA A 20 -6.69 7.77 40.24
N THR A 21 -6.21 9.00 40.06
CA THR A 21 -5.00 9.46 40.76
C THR A 21 -5.15 10.92 41.22
N ARG A 22 -4.83 11.16 42.50
CA ARG A 22 -4.82 12.50 43.12
C ARG A 22 -3.65 13.33 42.55
N PRO A 23 -3.77 14.66 42.47
CA PRO A 23 -2.72 15.51 41.91
C PRO A 23 -1.48 15.50 42.80
N TYR A 24 -0.31 15.27 42.19
CA TYR A 24 1.00 15.49 42.80
C TYR A 24 1.44 16.92 42.47
N GLU A 25 1.60 17.77 43.48
CA GLU A 25 2.16 19.11 43.34
C GLU A 25 3.65 19.02 43.00
N ALA A 26 4.04 19.52 41.83
CA ALA A 26 5.43 19.61 41.41
C ALA A 26 5.98 21.01 41.74
N THR A 27 6.86 21.10 42.74
CA THR A 27 7.71 22.29 42.95
C THR A 27 8.86 22.27 41.94
N ALA A 28 8.89 23.27 41.08
CA ALA A 28 9.98 23.52 40.15
C ALA A 28 11.23 24.03 40.89
N SER A 29 12.39 23.43 40.62
CA SER A 29 13.67 24.15 40.68
C SER A 29 14.54 23.72 39.51
N ALA A 30 15.08 24.71 38.83
CA ALA A 30 15.97 24.58 37.71
C ALA A 30 17.37 24.22 38.22
N ASP A 31 18.03 23.26 37.56
CA ASP A 31 19.45 23.36 37.26
C ASP A 31 19.80 22.48 36.06
N VAL A 32 20.45 23.11 35.09
CA VAL A 32 20.92 22.53 33.83
C VAL A 32 22.38 22.14 34.03
N GLU A 33 22.69 20.85 33.97
CA GLU A 33 24.06 20.41 33.76
C GLU A 33 24.17 19.44 32.57
N ALA A 34 25.16 19.73 31.73
CA ALA A 34 25.38 19.16 30.42
C ALA A 34 25.89 17.71 30.49
N ALA A 35 25.16 16.77 29.89
CA ALA A 35 25.66 15.43 29.62
C ALA A 35 26.36 15.38 28.25
N ALA A 36 27.63 14.99 28.31
CA ALA A 36 28.59 14.91 27.21
C ALA A 36 28.14 14.05 26.02
N SER A 37 28.55 14.50 24.83
CA SER A 37 28.37 13.86 23.54
C SER A 37 28.96 12.45 23.47
N ARG A 38 28.13 11.43 23.20
CA ARG A 38 28.59 10.16 22.64
C ARG A 38 28.73 10.29 21.12
N GLY A 39 29.93 10.01 20.63
CA GLY A 39 30.33 10.12 19.22
C GLY A 39 29.59 9.17 18.27
N SER A 40 29.53 9.63 17.02
CA SER A 40 28.96 9.04 15.82
C SER A 40 29.69 7.80 15.31
N GLY A 41 28.94 6.74 14.99
CA GLY A 41 29.44 5.56 14.27
C GLY A 41 28.36 4.49 14.07
N GLY A 42 27.29 4.83 13.35
CA GLY A 42 26.11 3.99 13.12
C GLY A 42 24.83 4.73 13.54
N GLY A 43 24.14 5.37 12.60
CA GLY A 43 22.87 6.05 12.89
C GLY A 43 21.82 5.05 13.39
N LEU A 44 20.92 5.51 14.26
CA LEU A 44 19.77 4.71 14.69
C LEU A 44 18.94 4.24 13.49
N ALA A 45 18.41 3.02 13.58
CA ALA A 45 17.69 2.39 12.49
C ALA A 45 16.43 3.19 12.11
N LEU A 46 16.30 3.44 10.81
CA LEU A 46 15.07 3.88 10.16
C LEU A 46 14.54 2.70 9.37
N GLY A 47 13.26 2.43 9.57
CA GLY A 47 12.60 1.29 8.95
C GLY A 47 11.20 1.60 8.44
N THR A 48 10.67 0.60 7.77
CA THR A 48 9.24 0.47 7.50
C THR A 48 8.81 -0.97 7.74
N ASN A 49 7.52 -1.16 7.99
CA ASN A 49 6.90 -2.48 8.01
C ASN A 49 6.67 -2.92 6.57
N LEU A 50 7.20 -4.08 6.17
CA LEU A 50 6.94 -4.72 4.88
C LEU A 50 5.73 -5.63 5.02
N SER A 51 4.54 -5.02 5.12
CA SER A 51 3.28 -5.74 5.30
C SER A 51 2.88 -6.47 4.02
N GLY A 52 2.15 -7.56 4.19
CA GLY A 52 1.60 -8.36 3.10
C GLY A 52 1.63 -9.86 3.36
N MET A 53 2.61 -10.38 4.10
CA MET A 53 2.75 -11.81 4.37
C MET A 53 1.81 -12.34 5.46
N GLU A 54 1.21 -11.44 6.24
CA GLU A 54 0.29 -11.70 7.33
C GLU A 54 -1.20 -11.62 6.94
N TRP A 55 -1.51 -11.47 5.64
CA TRP A 55 -2.83 -11.01 5.16
C TRP A 55 -3.74 -12.08 4.58
N ALA A 56 -3.50 -13.38 4.78
CA ALA A 56 -4.27 -14.48 4.17
C ALA A 56 -5.80 -14.34 4.32
N ARG A 57 -6.43 -13.59 3.38
CA ARG A 57 -7.82 -13.12 3.37
C ARG A 57 -8.49 -13.53 2.05
N PRO A 58 -9.82 -13.73 2.01
CA PRO A 58 -10.79 -13.40 3.07
C PRO A 58 -10.93 -14.42 4.20
N GLY A 59 -10.40 -15.65 4.07
CA GLY A 59 -10.51 -16.67 5.11
C GLY A 59 -9.32 -17.64 5.15
N LEU A 60 -8.51 -17.55 6.19
CA LEU A 60 -7.50 -18.56 6.52
C LEU A 60 -8.20 -19.79 7.14
N ARG A 61 -7.74 -21.01 6.84
CA ARG A 61 -8.35 -22.30 7.25
C ARG A 61 -9.77 -22.56 6.74
N TYR A 62 -10.54 -21.53 6.40
CA TYR A 62 -11.85 -21.61 5.78
C TYR A 62 -11.80 -21.00 4.37
N GLY A 63 -11.83 -21.86 3.36
CA GLY A 63 -11.61 -21.50 1.95
C GLY A 63 -10.13 -21.48 1.53
N GLY A 64 -9.90 -21.35 0.23
CA GLY A 64 -8.57 -21.43 -0.40
C GLY A 64 -7.68 -20.18 -0.27
N SER A 65 -7.90 -19.33 0.74
CA SER A 65 -7.34 -17.96 0.80
C SER A 65 -5.86 -17.90 1.22
N THR A 66 -5.00 -18.68 0.56
CA THR A 66 -3.58 -18.83 0.90
C THR A 66 -2.66 -18.78 -0.32
N ALA A 67 -3.15 -18.22 -1.43
CA ALA A 67 -2.37 -18.01 -2.63
C ALA A 67 -1.44 -16.78 -2.50
N PRO A 68 -0.13 -16.92 -2.77
CA PRO A 68 0.76 -15.77 -2.88
C PRO A 68 0.33 -14.86 -4.04
N ASN A 69 0.57 -13.55 -3.89
CA ASN A 69 0.14 -12.47 -4.78
C ASN A 69 -1.38 -12.27 -4.94
N ILE A 70 -2.21 -13.03 -4.20
CA ILE A 70 -3.66 -12.83 -4.15
C ILE A 70 -4.09 -12.57 -2.71
N ASN A 71 -3.86 -13.54 -1.83
CA ASN A 71 -4.30 -13.50 -0.44
C ASN A 71 -3.24 -12.95 0.50
N PHE A 72 -1.96 -13.06 0.13
CA PHE A 72 -0.84 -12.43 0.81
C PHE A 72 0.23 -12.11 -0.23
N THR A 73 1.24 -11.32 0.09
CA THR A 73 2.33 -11.00 -0.86
C THR A 73 3.67 -10.99 -0.16
N VAL A 74 4.64 -11.64 -0.79
CA VAL A 74 6.04 -11.62 -0.34
C VAL A 74 6.69 -10.33 -0.86
N PRO A 75 7.34 -9.52 0.01
CA PRO A 75 8.09 -8.35 -0.42
C PRO A 75 9.11 -8.67 -1.52
N ARG A 76 9.26 -7.80 -2.53
CA ARG A 76 10.22 -8.02 -3.61
C ARG A 76 11.60 -7.56 -3.19
N LYS A 77 12.64 -8.15 -3.80
CA LYS A 77 14.03 -7.69 -3.62
C LYS A 77 14.21 -6.21 -4.03
N ALA A 78 13.45 -5.76 -5.04
CA ALA A 78 13.47 -4.38 -5.51
C ALA A 78 12.95 -3.40 -4.45
N ASP A 79 11.93 -3.78 -3.68
CA ASP A 79 11.38 -2.95 -2.60
C ASP A 79 12.44 -2.75 -1.49
N VAL A 80 13.16 -3.82 -1.14
CA VAL A 80 14.25 -3.79 -0.16
C VAL A 80 15.44 -2.96 -0.65
N ALA A 81 15.87 -3.15 -1.90
CA ALA A 81 16.97 -2.40 -2.50
C ALA A 81 16.65 -0.89 -2.61
N TYR A 82 15.41 -0.55 -2.95
CA TYR A 82 14.93 0.82 -2.97
C TYR A 82 15.02 1.48 -1.59
N LEU A 83 14.52 0.83 -0.53
CA LEU A 83 14.63 1.35 0.84
C LEU A 83 16.09 1.54 1.27
N ALA A 84 16.97 0.56 0.98
CA ALA A 84 18.40 0.69 1.26
C ALA A 84 19.02 1.90 0.53
N SER A 85 18.65 2.15 -0.72
CA SER A 85 19.13 3.31 -1.50
C SER A 85 18.74 4.68 -0.91
N LEU A 86 17.65 4.70 -0.13
CA LEU A 86 17.19 5.87 0.62
C LEU A 86 17.88 6.02 1.99
N GLY A 87 18.67 5.05 2.43
CA GLY A 87 19.38 5.07 3.70
C GLY A 87 18.63 4.37 4.86
N TYR A 88 17.60 3.58 4.56
CA TYR A 88 16.99 2.69 5.55
C TYR A 88 17.95 1.54 5.84
N THR A 89 18.04 1.11 7.10
CA THR A 89 19.04 0.13 7.54
C THR A 89 18.44 -1.12 8.18
N LYS A 90 17.15 -1.06 8.58
CA LYS A 90 16.43 -2.20 9.16
C LYS A 90 14.94 -2.07 8.86
N ASN A 91 14.28 -3.14 8.44
CA ASN A 91 12.83 -3.19 8.24
C ASN A 91 12.19 -4.24 9.17
N ARG A 92 10.86 -4.23 9.27
CA ARG A 92 10.06 -5.22 10.03
C ARG A 92 9.18 -6.01 9.07
N LEU A 93 9.18 -7.32 9.18
CA LEU A 93 8.38 -8.24 8.36
C LEU A 93 7.33 -8.92 9.24
N PRO A 94 6.09 -8.43 9.21
CA PRO A 94 4.94 -9.14 9.76
C PRO A 94 4.78 -10.51 9.08
N VAL A 95 4.75 -11.57 9.87
CA VAL A 95 4.44 -12.94 9.42
C VAL A 95 3.32 -13.51 10.27
N GLN A 96 2.51 -14.37 9.66
CA GLN A 96 1.43 -15.04 10.37
C GLN A 96 1.89 -16.43 10.83
N TRP A 97 1.79 -16.70 12.14
CA TRP A 97 2.23 -17.94 12.78
C TRP A 97 1.63 -19.17 12.07
N GLU A 98 0.34 -19.16 11.82
CA GLU A 98 -0.45 -20.23 11.18
C GLU A 98 0.03 -20.55 9.76
N LEU A 99 0.55 -19.56 9.05
CA LEU A 99 1.09 -19.73 7.69
C LEU A 99 2.49 -20.36 7.72
N LEU A 100 3.25 -20.10 8.79
CA LEU A 100 4.59 -20.63 8.99
C LEU A 100 4.59 -22.00 9.67
N GLN A 101 3.85 -22.19 10.77
CA GLN A 101 3.69 -23.45 11.49
C GLN A 101 2.21 -23.86 11.42
N PRO A 102 1.80 -24.72 10.47
CA PRO A 102 0.38 -24.98 10.22
C PRO A 102 -0.36 -25.76 11.31
N MET A 103 0.37 -26.47 12.16
CA MET A 103 -0.15 -27.16 13.34
C MET A 103 0.80 -26.93 14.51
N LEU A 104 0.24 -26.73 15.70
CA LEU A 104 1.04 -26.66 16.92
C LEU A 104 1.75 -27.99 17.17
N ASN A 105 2.87 -27.96 17.89
CA ASN A 105 3.64 -29.17 18.24
C ASN A 105 2.87 -30.18 19.10
N THR A 106 1.82 -29.75 19.79
CA THR A 106 0.97 -30.62 20.63
C THR A 106 -0.28 -31.10 19.92
N THR A 107 -0.48 -30.78 18.64
CA THR A 107 -1.66 -31.20 17.88
C THR A 107 -1.66 -32.72 17.67
N PHE A 108 -2.75 -33.37 18.07
CA PHE A 108 -3.02 -34.77 17.70
C PHE A 108 -3.70 -34.80 16.33
N ALA A 109 -2.96 -35.23 15.31
CA ALA A 109 -3.45 -35.31 13.94
C ALA A 109 -3.30 -36.75 13.41
N SER A 110 -4.32 -37.24 12.71
CA SER A 110 -4.26 -38.55 12.05
C SER A 110 -3.20 -38.54 10.94
N GLN A 111 -2.74 -39.72 10.51
CA GLN A 111 -1.74 -39.82 9.45
C GLN A 111 -2.20 -39.14 8.14
N ALA A 112 -3.50 -39.21 7.82
CA ALA A 112 -4.07 -38.55 6.65
C ALA A 112 -3.98 -37.02 6.76
N VAL A 113 -4.28 -36.47 7.94
CA VAL A 113 -4.17 -35.02 8.18
C VAL A 113 -2.72 -34.57 8.17
N GLN A 114 -1.80 -35.36 8.72
CA GLN A 114 -0.36 -35.06 8.65
C GLN A 114 0.18 -35.09 7.22
N ALA A 115 -0.28 -36.02 6.39
CA ALA A 115 0.07 -36.06 4.97
C ALA A 115 -0.46 -34.83 4.20
N ALA A 116 -1.61 -34.30 4.61
CA ALA A 116 -2.22 -33.12 3.99
C ALA A 116 -1.58 -31.80 4.45
N ILE A 117 -1.35 -31.62 5.75
CA ILE A 117 -0.97 -30.33 6.35
C ILE A 117 0.53 -30.23 6.67
N GLY A 118 1.19 -31.36 6.98
CA GLY A 118 2.54 -31.44 7.54
C GLY A 118 2.55 -32.09 8.92
N ALA A 119 3.72 -32.28 9.53
CA ALA A 119 3.80 -32.82 10.89
C ALA A 119 3.44 -31.75 11.95
N PRO A 120 2.85 -32.12 13.11
CA PRO A 120 2.64 -31.19 14.23
C PRO A 120 3.94 -30.46 14.61
N GLY A 121 3.87 -29.14 14.70
CA GLY A 121 5.00 -28.27 15.04
C GLY A 121 5.98 -28.00 13.90
N ALA A 122 5.85 -28.65 12.74
CA ALA A 122 6.73 -28.41 11.59
C ALA A 122 6.43 -27.07 10.92
N PHE A 123 7.47 -26.45 10.35
CA PHE A 123 7.29 -25.28 9.49
C PHE A 123 6.88 -25.70 8.09
N HIS A 124 5.98 -24.91 7.49
CA HIS A 124 5.63 -25.01 6.09
C HIS A 124 6.81 -24.53 5.22
N ALA A 125 7.48 -25.47 4.56
CA ALA A 125 8.73 -25.24 3.86
C ALA A 125 8.67 -24.06 2.86
N VAL A 126 7.58 -23.96 2.08
CA VAL A 126 7.44 -22.87 1.09
C VAL A 126 7.29 -21.50 1.76
N TYR A 127 6.57 -21.40 2.88
CA TYR A 127 6.41 -20.09 3.55
C TYR A 127 7.67 -19.69 4.30
N ALA A 128 8.36 -20.66 4.90
CA ALA A 128 9.70 -20.46 5.44
C ALA A 128 10.68 -19.99 4.35
N SER A 129 10.60 -20.53 3.13
CA SER A 129 11.44 -20.08 2.00
C SER A 129 11.18 -18.61 1.62
N TYR A 130 9.93 -18.14 1.68
CA TYR A 130 9.64 -16.72 1.45
C TYR A 130 10.29 -15.80 2.48
N ILE A 131 10.30 -16.21 3.76
CA ILE A 131 10.98 -15.46 4.81
C ILE A 131 12.48 -15.41 4.50
N THR A 132 13.08 -16.55 4.15
CA THR A 132 14.49 -16.62 3.74
C THR A 132 14.79 -15.69 2.56
N ASP A 133 13.97 -15.68 1.50
CA ASP A 133 14.18 -14.79 0.34
C ASP A 133 14.16 -13.30 0.74
N VAL A 134 13.26 -12.92 1.65
CA VAL A 134 13.21 -11.54 2.16
C VAL A 134 14.49 -11.25 2.94
N LEU A 135 14.98 -12.17 3.78
CA LEU A 135 16.25 -11.97 4.47
C LEU A 135 17.43 -11.93 3.49
N ASP A 136 17.44 -12.73 2.42
CA ASP A 136 18.47 -12.70 1.37
C ASP A 136 18.49 -11.35 0.66
N ALA A 137 17.32 -10.80 0.33
CA ALA A 137 17.21 -9.46 -0.23
C ALA A 137 17.79 -8.39 0.72
N HIS A 138 17.55 -8.51 2.03
CA HIS A 138 18.13 -7.58 3.02
C HIS A 138 19.64 -7.75 3.14
N ALA A 139 20.13 -8.99 3.18
CA ALA A 139 21.56 -9.30 3.19
C ALA A 139 22.28 -8.70 1.97
N ALA A 140 21.73 -8.92 0.77
CA ALA A 140 22.26 -8.40 -0.48
C ALA A 140 22.29 -6.86 -0.54
N ALA A 141 21.31 -6.21 0.08
CA ALA A 141 21.24 -4.76 0.20
C ALA A 141 22.06 -4.19 1.37
N GLY A 142 22.70 -5.04 2.19
CA GLY A 142 23.49 -4.63 3.35
C GLY A 142 22.66 -4.10 4.54
N ILE A 143 21.38 -4.48 4.61
CA ILE A 143 20.44 -4.06 5.65
C ILE A 143 19.83 -5.27 6.37
N LYS A 144 19.01 -5.03 7.40
CA LYS A 144 18.49 -6.11 8.27
C LYS A 144 16.96 -6.17 8.30
N CYS A 145 16.38 -7.29 8.69
CA CYS A 145 14.93 -7.48 8.77
C CYS A 145 14.51 -8.17 10.08
N ILE A 146 13.60 -7.57 10.83
CA ILE A 146 12.96 -8.15 12.01
C ILE A 146 11.87 -9.11 11.54
N ILE A 147 11.85 -10.35 12.04
CA ILE A 147 10.71 -11.26 11.83
C ILE A 147 9.71 -11.01 12.95
N ASP A 148 8.51 -10.54 12.62
CA ASP A 148 7.46 -10.18 13.57
C ASP A 148 6.33 -11.22 13.55
N CYS A 149 6.06 -11.88 14.68
CA CYS A 149 4.90 -12.76 14.82
C CYS A 149 3.62 -11.94 14.97
N HIS A 150 2.90 -11.74 13.87
CA HIS A 150 1.82 -10.77 13.76
C HIS A 150 0.46 -11.31 14.22
N ASN A 151 0.39 -11.80 15.46
CA ASN A 151 -0.64 -12.75 15.89
C ASN A 151 -1.50 -12.34 17.09
N TYR A 152 -1.25 -11.20 17.75
CA TYR A 152 -2.13 -10.67 18.82
C TYR A 152 -2.39 -11.67 19.96
N CYS A 153 -1.38 -12.49 20.31
CA CYS A 153 -1.46 -13.61 21.26
C CYS A 153 -2.51 -14.68 20.91
N ARG A 154 -2.88 -14.79 19.62
CA ARG A 154 -3.88 -15.72 19.11
C ARG A 154 -3.30 -16.62 18.02
N TYR A 155 -3.94 -17.77 17.83
CA TYR A 155 -3.61 -18.73 16.78
C TYR A 155 -4.89 -19.34 16.18
N GLN A 156 -5.11 -19.13 14.88
CA GLN A 156 -6.23 -19.67 14.13
C GLN A 156 -5.95 -21.09 13.64
N ASP A 157 -6.67 -22.05 14.23
CA ASP A 157 -6.44 -23.48 14.08
C ASP A 157 -7.63 -24.19 13.43
N PHE A 158 -7.41 -25.44 13.04
CA PHE A 158 -8.51 -26.38 12.81
C PHE A 158 -9.05 -26.91 14.14
N VAL A 159 -10.30 -27.38 14.12
CA VAL A 159 -10.87 -28.22 15.17
C VAL A 159 -10.54 -29.68 14.84
N PHE A 160 -9.58 -30.25 15.58
CA PHE A 160 -9.19 -31.66 15.45
C PHE A 160 -10.14 -32.54 16.27
N GLN A 161 -10.65 -33.59 15.63
CA GLN A 161 -11.51 -34.58 16.25
C GLN A 161 -10.70 -35.53 17.16
N PRO A 162 -11.35 -36.32 18.04
CA PRO A 162 -10.65 -37.27 18.92
C PRO A 162 -9.79 -38.31 18.17
N ASP A 163 -10.12 -38.63 16.92
CA ASP A 163 -9.34 -39.51 16.03
C ASP A 163 -8.23 -38.78 15.25
N GLY A 164 -8.08 -37.47 15.48
CA GLY A 164 -7.11 -36.60 14.81
C GLY A 164 -7.53 -36.14 13.41
N SER A 165 -8.76 -36.41 12.97
CA SER A 165 -9.31 -35.89 11.71
C SER A 165 -9.78 -34.44 11.81
N VAL A 166 -10.03 -33.80 10.67
CA VAL A 166 -10.69 -32.49 10.57
C VAL A 166 -11.86 -32.65 9.59
N ALA A 167 -13.08 -32.37 10.04
CA ALA A 167 -14.24 -32.51 9.16
C ALA A 167 -14.18 -31.50 8.01
N GLY A 168 -14.54 -31.95 6.80
CA GLY A 168 -14.50 -31.12 5.59
C GLY A 168 -13.11 -30.73 5.09
N LEU A 169 -12.03 -31.34 5.60
CA LEU A 169 -10.67 -31.03 5.17
C LEU A 169 -10.49 -31.28 3.67
N THR A 170 -10.10 -30.23 2.96
CA THR A 170 -9.88 -30.20 1.53
C THR A 170 -8.43 -29.80 1.25
N THR A 171 -7.78 -30.54 0.36
CA THR A 171 -6.41 -30.29 -0.09
C THR A 171 -6.39 -29.81 -1.52
N PHE A 172 -5.39 -29.01 -1.88
CA PHE A 172 -5.17 -28.58 -3.27
C PHE A 172 -4.11 -29.46 -3.93
N THR A 173 -4.22 -29.61 -5.25
CA THR A 173 -3.13 -30.14 -6.09
C THR A 173 -2.01 -29.12 -6.24
N ASN A 174 -2.33 -27.83 -6.15
CA ASN A 174 -1.34 -26.74 -6.17
C ASN A 174 -0.61 -26.66 -4.81
N PRO A 175 0.70 -26.95 -4.74
CA PRO A 175 1.47 -26.99 -3.49
C PRO A 175 1.68 -25.60 -2.86
N LEU A 176 1.29 -24.52 -3.55
CA LEU A 176 1.34 -23.16 -3.02
C LEU A 176 0.12 -22.83 -2.14
N LEU A 177 -0.95 -23.60 -2.27
CA LEU A 177 -2.17 -23.43 -1.48
C LEU A 177 -2.14 -24.37 -0.28
N ARG A 178 -2.68 -23.89 0.83
CA ARG A 178 -2.77 -24.66 2.08
C ARG A 178 -4.12 -25.36 2.17
N PRO A 179 -4.16 -26.54 2.82
CA PRO A 179 -5.42 -27.19 3.14
C PRO A 179 -6.34 -26.26 3.94
N TYR A 180 -7.64 -26.44 3.72
CA TYR A 180 -8.72 -25.70 4.37
C TYR A 180 -9.89 -26.64 4.67
N THR A 181 -10.84 -26.20 5.48
CA THR A 181 -12.10 -26.91 5.70
C THR A 181 -13.25 -26.21 4.98
N THR A 182 -14.16 -26.98 4.40
CA THR A 182 -15.44 -26.48 3.87
C THR A 182 -16.48 -26.20 4.95
N ASP A 183 -16.24 -26.63 6.19
CA ASP A 183 -17.11 -26.41 7.33
C ASP A 183 -16.54 -25.30 8.24
N PRO A 184 -17.19 -24.12 8.30
CA PRO A 184 -16.68 -23.01 9.12
C PRO A 184 -16.67 -23.32 10.62
N SER A 185 -17.47 -24.30 11.09
CA SER A 185 -17.44 -24.73 12.51
C SER A 185 -16.15 -25.45 12.90
N GLN A 186 -15.36 -25.89 11.90
CA GLN A 186 -14.10 -26.60 12.10
C GLN A 186 -12.89 -25.66 12.11
N VAL A 187 -13.12 -24.35 12.23
CA VAL A 187 -12.08 -23.33 12.42
C VAL A 187 -12.28 -22.70 13.79
N GLN A 188 -11.21 -22.59 14.56
CA GLN A 188 -11.21 -21.99 15.90
C GLN A 188 -10.07 -20.99 16.05
N VAL A 189 -10.27 -19.97 16.87
CA VAL A 189 -9.19 -19.07 17.31
C VAL A 189 -8.85 -19.41 18.75
N ARG A 190 -7.60 -19.81 18.98
CA ARG A 190 -7.05 -20.10 20.31
C ARG A 190 -6.35 -18.85 20.83
N ILE A 191 -6.40 -18.60 22.13
CA ILE A 191 -5.76 -17.44 22.77
C ILE A 191 -4.82 -17.90 23.88
N PHE A 192 -3.74 -17.14 24.11
CA PHE A 192 -2.83 -17.36 25.24
C PHE A 192 -3.60 -17.38 26.56
N ALA A 193 -3.38 -18.44 27.35
CA ALA A 193 -3.96 -18.58 28.67
C ALA A 193 -3.03 -19.37 29.59
N LEU A 194 -3.12 -19.09 30.89
CA LEU A 194 -2.36 -19.79 31.95
C LEU A 194 -3.25 -20.73 32.78
N ALA A 195 -4.57 -20.58 32.70
CA ALA A 195 -5.51 -21.37 33.47
C ALA A 195 -5.56 -22.84 32.99
N PRO A 196 -5.93 -23.80 33.86
CA PRO A 196 -6.21 -25.17 33.45
C PRO A 196 -7.20 -25.23 32.28
N GLY A 197 -6.95 -26.11 31.31
CA GLY A 197 -7.75 -26.21 30.09
C GLY A 197 -7.34 -25.24 28.98
N ALA A 198 -6.33 -24.39 29.21
CA ALA A 198 -5.73 -23.57 28.15
C ALA A 198 -5.29 -24.44 26.98
N THR A 199 -5.76 -24.09 25.78
CA THR A 199 -5.38 -24.81 24.57
C THR A 199 -4.09 -24.24 23.98
N LEU A 200 -3.85 -22.93 24.02
CA LEU A 200 -2.61 -22.32 23.55
C LEU A 200 -1.73 -21.96 24.75
N THR A 201 -0.57 -22.62 24.87
CA THR A 201 0.26 -22.60 26.09
C THR A 201 1.66 -22.00 25.85
N PRO A 202 2.39 -21.60 26.91
CA PRO A 202 3.76 -21.09 26.76
C PRO A 202 4.72 -22.07 26.05
N ALA A 203 4.48 -23.38 26.18
CA ALA A 203 5.26 -24.41 25.51
C ALA A 203 5.08 -24.39 23.99
N ASN A 204 3.86 -24.16 23.49
CA ASN A 204 3.60 -24.03 22.05
C ASN A 204 4.33 -22.83 21.46
N PHE A 205 4.30 -21.70 22.18
CA PHE A 205 4.97 -20.47 21.73
C PHE A 205 6.50 -20.56 21.81
N SER A 206 7.03 -21.24 22.85
CA SER A 206 8.46 -21.51 22.98
C SER A 206 8.97 -22.46 21.89
N ASP A 207 8.17 -23.46 21.52
CA ASP A 207 8.46 -24.36 20.39
C ASP A 207 8.59 -23.58 19.08
N PHE A 208 7.61 -22.71 18.78
CA PHE A 208 7.64 -21.83 17.62
C PHE A 208 8.92 -20.99 17.59
N TRP A 209 9.21 -20.23 18.65
CA TRP A 209 10.38 -19.34 18.67
C TRP A 209 11.72 -20.07 18.69
N THR A 210 11.80 -21.26 19.30
CA THR A 210 13.01 -22.10 19.21
C THR A 210 13.28 -22.46 17.75
N LYS A 211 12.26 -22.87 16.99
CA LYS A 211 12.39 -23.21 15.57
C LYS A 211 12.73 -21.99 14.72
N VAL A 212 12.10 -20.83 14.95
CA VAL A 212 12.47 -19.58 14.27
C VAL A 212 13.95 -19.26 14.52
N ALA A 213 14.40 -19.33 15.78
CA ALA A 213 15.78 -19.04 16.15
C ALA A 213 16.78 -20.01 15.50
N LEU A 214 16.52 -21.32 15.56
CA LEU A 214 17.36 -22.32 14.90
C LEU A 214 17.45 -22.13 13.39
N THR A 215 16.38 -21.64 12.76
CA THR A 215 16.30 -21.46 11.31
C THR A 215 17.07 -20.23 10.83
N TRP A 216 16.91 -19.07 11.47
CA TRP A 216 17.38 -17.79 10.90
C TRP A 216 18.41 -17.01 11.72
N LYS A 217 18.80 -17.44 12.93
CA LYS A 217 19.74 -16.68 13.80
C LYS A 217 21.05 -16.28 13.13
N ASN A 218 21.57 -17.13 12.24
CA ASN A 218 22.85 -16.93 11.56
C ASN A 218 22.70 -16.26 10.19
N HIS A 219 21.47 -15.93 9.77
CA HIS A 219 21.23 -15.39 8.45
C HIS A 219 21.73 -13.93 8.37
N PRO A 220 22.53 -13.55 7.35
CA PRO A 220 23.13 -12.20 7.27
C PRO A 220 22.09 -11.07 7.16
N GLY A 221 20.89 -11.35 6.65
CA GLY A 221 19.78 -10.38 6.63
C GLY A 221 18.94 -10.34 7.93
N PHE A 222 19.16 -11.24 8.88
CA PHE A 222 18.34 -11.31 10.09
C PHE A 222 18.62 -10.14 11.04
N GLY A 223 17.54 -9.47 11.47
CA GLY A 223 17.57 -8.22 12.24
C GLY A 223 17.00 -8.33 13.65
N GLY A 224 16.32 -9.42 14.00
CA GLY A 224 15.78 -9.66 15.34
C GLY A 224 14.47 -10.44 15.38
N TYR A 225 14.09 -10.82 16.59
CA TYR A 225 12.87 -11.56 16.91
C TYR A 225 11.78 -10.60 17.41
N GLY A 226 10.78 -10.24 16.60
CA GLY A 226 9.56 -9.55 17.03
C GLY A 226 8.58 -10.53 17.64
N LEU A 227 8.58 -10.63 18.98
CA LEU A 227 7.97 -11.76 19.68
C LEU A 227 6.47 -11.92 19.39
N MET A 228 5.72 -10.83 19.40
CA MET A 228 4.28 -10.84 19.21
C MET A 228 3.81 -9.43 18.93
N ASN A 229 3.08 -9.24 17.82
CA ASN A 229 2.42 -7.98 17.55
C ASN A 229 1.23 -7.75 18.48
N GLU A 230 1.18 -6.57 19.12
CA GLU A 230 0.02 -6.03 19.85
C GLU A 230 -0.75 -7.04 20.74
N PRO A 231 -0.17 -7.56 21.84
CA PRO A 231 -0.94 -8.27 22.86
C PRO A 231 -2.13 -7.44 23.40
N HIS A 232 -3.35 -7.98 23.35
CA HIS A 232 -4.56 -7.31 23.85
C HIS A 232 -5.75 -8.25 24.13
N ASP A 233 -6.64 -7.79 25.00
CA ASP A 233 -7.88 -8.49 25.40
C ASP A 233 -7.60 -9.94 25.83
N MET A 234 -6.54 -10.11 26.65
CA MET A 234 -6.20 -11.41 27.23
C MET A 234 -7.38 -11.94 28.07
N PRO A 235 -7.45 -13.25 28.32
CA PRO A 235 -8.44 -13.79 29.23
C PRO A 235 -8.43 -13.08 30.59
N ALA A 236 -9.61 -12.96 31.21
CA ALA A 236 -9.69 -12.55 32.61
C ALA A 236 -8.92 -13.53 33.51
N PRO A 237 -8.53 -13.13 34.74
CA PRO A 237 -7.84 -14.04 35.65
C PRO A 237 -8.59 -15.37 35.83
N GLY A 238 -7.91 -16.49 35.55
CA GLY A 238 -8.49 -17.84 35.59
C GLY A 238 -9.29 -18.25 34.35
N GLY A 239 -9.39 -17.39 33.33
CA GLY A 239 -10.08 -17.65 32.07
C GLY A 239 -9.20 -18.25 30.97
N ILE A 240 -9.84 -18.73 29.90
CA ILE A 240 -9.20 -19.29 28.69
C ILE A 240 -9.79 -18.75 27.38
N VAL A 241 -10.68 -17.76 27.48
CA VAL A 241 -11.30 -17.06 26.35
C VAL A 241 -11.03 -15.57 26.49
N GLU A 242 -11.04 -14.83 25.40
CA GLU A 242 -10.83 -13.38 25.41
C GLU A 242 -11.79 -12.65 26.35
N SER A 243 -11.29 -11.59 26.99
CA SER A 243 -12.08 -10.77 27.91
C SER A 243 -12.06 -9.32 27.49
N TYR A 244 -13.25 -8.72 27.44
CA TYR A 244 -13.46 -7.31 27.14
C TYR A 244 -13.78 -6.48 28.39
N ASN A 245 -13.90 -7.13 29.55
CA ASN A 245 -14.28 -6.53 30.83
C ASN A 245 -13.15 -6.73 31.87
N GLY A 246 -11.91 -6.50 31.44
CA GLY A 246 -10.70 -6.68 32.24
C GLY A 246 -9.94 -7.94 31.85
N GLU A 247 -8.63 -7.81 31.69
CA GLU A 247 -7.72 -8.86 31.24
C GLU A 247 -6.69 -9.21 32.32
N ASP A 248 -6.20 -10.44 32.34
CA ASP A 248 -5.05 -10.83 33.15
C ASP A 248 -3.75 -10.37 32.44
N LEU A 249 -3.26 -9.21 32.88
CA LEU A 249 -2.05 -8.57 32.38
C LEU A 249 -0.77 -9.40 32.59
N THR A 250 -0.83 -10.48 33.36
CA THR A 250 0.33 -11.35 33.62
C THR A 250 0.51 -12.47 32.58
N ILE A 251 -0.54 -12.77 31.80
CA ILE A 251 -0.52 -13.83 30.77
C ILE A 251 0.57 -13.55 29.74
N TRP A 252 0.54 -12.41 29.06
CA TRP A 252 1.54 -12.10 28.04
C TRP A 252 2.97 -12.07 28.59
N PRO A 253 3.30 -11.38 29.70
CA PRO A 253 4.65 -11.43 30.29
C PRO A 253 5.14 -12.86 30.60
N ALA A 254 4.25 -13.78 30.97
CA ALA A 254 4.63 -15.18 31.18
C ALA A 254 5.03 -15.89 29.88
N PHE A 255 4.27 -15.70 28.80
CA PHE A 255 4.62 -16.22 27.47
C PHE A 255 5.90 -15.59 26.92
N ALA A 256 6.06 -14.27 27.05
CA ALA A 256 7.26 -13.56 26.63
C ALA A 256 8.52 -14.08 27.34
N ARG A 257 8.47 -14.28 28.68
CA ARG A 257 9.59 -14.88 29.44
C ARG A 257 9.95 -16.27 28.95
N ALA A 258 8.95 -17.12 28.67
CA ALA A 258 9.18 -18.47 28.17
C ALA A 258 9.85 -18.45 26.79
N ALA A 259 9.37 -17.61 25.87
CA ALA A 259 9.96 -17.44 24.55
C ALA A 259 11.38 -16.86 24.60
N ILE A 260 11.64 -15.84 25.45
CA ILE A 260 12.97 -15.27 25.65
C ILE A 260 13.94 -16.34 26.13
N ALA A 261 13.56 -17.14 27.13
CA ALA A 261 14.40 -18.22 27.65
C ALA A 261 14.69 -19.27 26.57
N ALA A 262 13.68 -19.67 25.79
CA ALA A 262 13.81 -20.64 24.71
C ALA A 262 14.73 -20.14 23.58
N ILE A 263 14.58 -18.88 23.15
CA ILE A 263 15.47 -18.25 22.17
C ILE A 263 16.89 -18.19 22.72
N ARG A 264 17.09 -17.71 23.95
CA ARG A 264 18.42 -17.55 24.55
C ARG A 264 19.15 -18.87 24.79
N ALA A 265 18.43 -19.99 24.90
CA ALA A 265 19.03 -21.32 24.93
C ALA A 265 19.72 -21.70 23.62
N VAL A 266 19.34 -21.11 22.48
CA VAL A 266 19.92 -21.43 21.15
C VAL A 266 20.56 -20.22 20.46
N ASP A 267 20.31 -18.99 20.91
CA ASP A 267 20.89 -17.74 20.40
C ASP A 267 21.09 -16.73 21.53
N ALA A 268 22.36 -16.52 21.90
CA ALA A 268 22.74 -15.63 23.00
C ALA A 268 22.78 -14.13 22.63
N ALA A 269 22.73 -13.76 21.34
CA ALA A 269 23.19 -12.46 20.88
C ALA A 269 22.12 -11.61 20.15
N ASN A 270 21.35 -12.18 19.22
CA ASN A 270 20.47 -11.38 18.37
C ASN A 270 19.37 -10.66 19.19
N PRO A 271 18.96 -9.45 18.78
CA PRO A 271 17.98 -8.66 19.53
C PRO A 271 16.61 -9.34 19.53
N ILE A 272 15.92 -9.23 20.66
CA ILE A 272 14.52 -9.65 20.83
C ILE A 272 13.69 -8.39 21.07
N TYR A 273 12.72 -8.14 20.19
CA TYR A 273 11.75 -7.06 20.29
C TYR A 273 10.54 -7.56 21.09
N VAL A 274 10.23 -6.87 22.18
CA VAL A 274 9.23 -7.28 23.18
C VAL A 274 8.12 -6.23 23.24
N ALA A 275 6.98 -6.54 22.61
CA ALA A 275 5.75 -5.75 22.72
C ALA A 275 5.09 -5.88 24.09
N GLY A 276 4.20 -4.96 24.45
CA GLY A 276 3.42 -4.94 25.69
C GLY A 276 1.91 -5.15 25.50
N ASN A 277 1.21 -5.36 26.62
CA ASN A 277 -0.25 -5.38 26.68
C ASN A 277 -0.86 -4.04 26.23
N GLY A 278 -2.15 -4.07 25.88
CA GLY A 278 -2.89 -2.89 25.46
C GLY A 278 -2.46 -2.41 24.08
N TRP A 279 -2.38 -3.33 23.10
CA TRP A 279 -1.99 -3.06 21.71
C TRP A 279 -0.59 -2.44 21.59
N ASP A 280 0.33 -2.86 22.46
CA ASP A 280 1.69 -2.33 22.51
C ASP A 280 1.79 -0.80 22.63
N ALA A 281 0.75 -0.14 23.16
CA ALA A 281 0.65 1.30 23.09
C ALA A 281 1.77 1.99 23.89
N ALA A 282 2.49 2.94 23.28
CA ALA A 282 3.59 3.68 23.94
C ALA A 282 3.20 4.36 25.27
N MET A 283 1.91 4.63 25.45
CA MET A 283 1.35 5.32 26.62
C MET A 283 1.05 4.37 27.78
N THR A 284 1.03 3.06 27.55
CA THR A 284 0.66 2.04 28.54
C THR A 284 1.84 1.17 28.97
N ILE A 285 3.02 1.33 28.37
CA ILE A 285 4.20 0.50 28.66
C ILE A 285 4.50 0.41 30.17
N GLY A 286 4.41 1.52 30.90
CA GLY A 286 4.70 1.59 32.33
C GLY A 286 3.53 1.21 33.26
N THR A 287 2.32 0.99 32.74
CA THR A 287 1.12 0.80 33.55
C THR A 287 0.41 -0.53 33.31
N MET A 288 0.53 -1.11 32.12
CA MET A 288 -0.18 -2.33 31.71
C MET A 288 0.72 -3.58 31.65
N ASN A 289 2.01 -3.46 32.00
CA ASN A 289 2.99 -4.54 31.87
C ASN A 289 3.63 -4.90 33.22
N PRO A 290 2.91 -5.62 34.10
CA PRO A 290 3.43 -5.97 35.40
C PRO A 290 4.69 -6.84 35.31
N GLY A 291 5.68 -6.51 36.12
CA GLY A 291 6.95 -7.24 36.17
C GLY A 291 7.93 -6.89 35.05
N TRP A 292 7.73 -5.79 34.32
CA TRP A 292 8.71 -5.24 33.40
C TRP A 292 9.73 -4.33 34.13
N PRO A 293 11.00 -4.26 33.66
CA PRO A 293 11.54 -4.99 32.51
C PRO A 293 11.77 -6.48 32.82
N LEU A 294 11.54 -7.31 31.80
CA LEU A 294 11.82 -8.73 31.80
C LEU A 294 13.33 -9.02 31.83
N ALA A 295 13.71 -10.14 32.45
CA ALA A 295 15.08 -10.61 32.44
C ALA A 295 15.46 -11.17 31.06
N GLY A 296 16.63 -10.76 30.56
CA GLY A 296 17.20 -11.24 29.30
C GLY A 296 18.27 -10.30 28.76
N THR A 297 19.16 -10.81 27.91
CA THR A 297 20.16 -9.98 27.22
C THR A 297 19.59 -9.42 25.93
N ASN A 298 20.04 -8.22 25.54
CA ASN A 298 19.71 -7.56 24.27
C ASN A 298 18.19 -7.52 23.94
N LEU A 299 17.37 -7.28 24.97
CA LEU A 299 15.95 -6.99 24.78
C LEU A 299 15.79 -5.54 24.32
N ILE A 300 14.92 -5.34 23.34
CA ILE A 300 14.45 -4.04 22.87
C ILE A 300 12.95 -4.03 23.13
N TYR A 301 12.48 -3.11 23.97
CA TYR A 301 11.04 -2.94 24.13
C TYR A 301 10.52 -2.24 22.89
N GLU A 302 9.50 -2.81 22.27
CA GLU A 302 8.80 -2.12 21.20
C GLU A 302 7.53 -1.47 21.74
N VAL A 303 7.08 -0.43 21.04
CA VAL A 303 5.83 0.27 21.27
C VAL A 303 5.22 0.71 19.96
N HIS A 304 3.90 0.81 19.93
CA HIS A 304 3.10 1.36 18.84
C HIS A 304 2.52 2.73 19.24
N MET A 305 2.44 3.65 18.28
CA MET A 305 1.81 4.95 18.47
C MET A 305 1.37 5.55 17.14
N TYR A 306 0.07 5.81 17.01
CA TYR A 306 -0.49 6.54 15.88
C TYR A 306 -0.85 7.98 16.30
N LEU A 307 -1.09 8.84 15.31
CA LEU A 307 -1.24 10.29 15.54
C LEU A 307 -2.71 10.72 15.74
N ASP A 308 -3.66 9.89 15.35
CA ASP A 308 -5.10 10.12 15.54
C ASP A 308 -5.49 10.22 17.03
N ALA A 309 -6.68 10.75 17.31
CA ALA A 309 -7.10 11.05 18.68
C ALA A 309 -7.04 9.83 19.59
N TYR A 310 -7.34 8.65 19.06
CA TYR A 310 -7.36 7.40 19.80
C TYR A 310 -6.07 6.57 19.66
N SER A 311 -5.09 7.04 18.89
CA SER A 311 -3.83 6.34 18.61
C SER A 311 -4.04 4.91 18.06
N ASN A 312 -5.08 4.71 17.23
CA ASN A 312 -5.41 3.40 16.67
C ASN A 312 -5.13 3.30 15.15
N GLY A 313 -4.72 4.41 14.53
CA GLY A 313 -4.42 4.46 13.11
C GLY A 313 -5.62 4.11 12.21
N GLY A 314 -6.84 4.41 12.66
CA GLY A 314 -8.09 4.06 11.99
C GLY A 314 -8.81 5.22 11.29
N ALA A 315 -8.54 6.46 11.70
CA ALA A 315 -9.12 7.66 11.11
C ALA A 315 -8.07 8.77 10.99
N PHE A 316 -8.02 9.41 9.83
CA PHE A 316 -6.93 10.32 9.47
C PHE A 316 -7.43 11.66 8.93
N ASP A 317 -8.57 12.10 9.46
CA ASP A 317 -9.03 13.46 9.27
C ASP A 317 -8.58 14.37 10.40
N TYR A 318 -7.74 15.34 10.12
CA TYR A 318 -7.20 16.18 11.19
C TYR A 318 -8.33 16.94 11.91
N ASP A 319 -9.30 17.49 11.19
CA ASP A 319 -10.34 18.34 11.78
C ASP A 319 -11.34 17.51 12.58
N THR A 320 -11.80 16.37 12.07
CA THR A 320 -12.64 15.43 12.84
C THR A 320 -11.90 14.86 14.04
N GLU A 321 -10.62 14.50 13.91
CA GLU A 321 -9.84 14.00 15.05
C GLU A 321 -9.61 15.08 16.11
N ALA A 322 -9.32 16.32 15.71
CA ALA A 322 -9.16 17.45 16.64
C ALA A 322 -10.48 17.81 17.34
N ALA A 323 -11.61 17.77 16.64
CA ALA A 323 -12.94 18.08 17.18
C ALA A 323 -13.39 17.13 18.29
N LYS A 324 -12.80 15.93 18.39
CA LYS A 324 -13.06 15.01 19.52
C LYS A 324 -12.60 15.58 20.87
N ASN A 325 -11.75 16.61 20.86
CA ASN A 325 -11.16 17.23 22.06
C ASN A 325 -10.53 16.20 23.02
N TYR A 326 -9.89 15.19 22.45
CA TYR A 326 -9.32 14.08 23.20
C TYR A 326 -8.04 13.60 22.51
N SER A 327 -7.06 13.19 23.32
CA SER A 327 -5.84 12.53 22.87
C SER A 327 -5.49 11.39 23.81
N ALA A 328 -5.49 10.16 23.28
CA ALA A 328 -5.08 8.97 24.02
C ALA A 328 -3.70 9.16 24.70
N GLY A 329 -3.63 8.78 25.97
CA GLY A 329 -2.46 8.95 26.84
C GLY A 329 -2.21 10.37 27.36
N ILE A 330 -3.03 11.35 26.99
CA ILE A 330 -2.91 12.76 27.42
C ILE A 330 -4.18 13.20 28.15
N GLY A 331 -5.37 12.91 27.62
CA GLY A 331 -6.68 13.28 28.21
C GLY A 331 -7.51 14.18 27.30
N ASP A 332 -8.33 15.05 27.89
CA ASP A 332 -9.30 15.95 27.23
C ASP A 332 -8.63 17.13 26.52
N VAL A 333 -7.69 16.82 25.63
CA VAL A 333 -6.91 17.76 24.82
C VAL A 333 -6.98 17.31 23.36
N ALA A 334 -7.45 18.20 22.49
CA ALA A 334 -7.43 17.97 21.05
C ALA A 334 -6.02 17.64 20.53
N ILE A 335 -5.95 16.80 19.49
CA ILE A 335 -4.68 16.52 18.82
C ILE A 335 -4.03 17.82 18.30
N ASN A 336 -2.71 17.90 18.39
CA ASN A 336 -1.91 19.03 17.94
C ASN A 336 -0.51 18.57 17.54
N VAL A 337 0.31 19.48 17.02
CA VAL A 337 1.66 19.17 16.53
C VAL A 337 2.55 18.42 17.55
N ASN A 338 2.30 18.55 18.85
CA ASN A 338 3.06 17.87 19.89
C ASN A 338 2.47 16.53 20.35
N THR A 339 1.28 16.12 19.89
CA THR A 339 0.61 14.92 20.38
C THR A 339 1.49 13.67 20.31
N GLY A 340 2.13 13.41 19.16
CA GLY A 340 3.04 12.26 19.02
C GLY A 340 4.26 12.34 19.94
N VAL A 341 4.83 13.54 20.12
CA VAL A 341 5.94 13.76 21.07
C VAL A 341 5.50 13.47 22.50
N SER A 342 4.34 13.98 22.92
CA SER A 342 3.80 13.81 24.26
C SER A 342 3.50 12.34 24.57
N ARG A 343 2.97 11.58 23.61
CA ARG A 343 2.75 10.13 23.75
C ARG A 343 4.08 9.36 23.89
N LEU A 344 5.04 9.61 23.00
CA LEU A 344 6.33 8.91 23.02
C LEU A 344 7.20 9.27 24.23
N LYS A 345 7.01 10.46 24.82
CA LYS A 345 7.66 10.86 26.08
C LYS A 345 7.36 9.89 27.22
N LEU A 346 6.14 9.33 27.28
CA LEU A 346 5.76 8.36 28.32
C LEU A 346 6.63 7.09 28.23
N ALA A 347 6.76 6.52 27.04
CA ALA A 347 7.59 5.34 26.82
C ALA A 347 9.08 5.62 27.01
N THR A 348 9.59 6.75 26.50
CA THR A 348 11.01 7.09 26.61
C THR A 348 11.43 7.41 28.04
N ALA A 349 10.56 8.05 28.83
CA ALA A 349 10.81 8.26 30.26
C ALA A 349 10.88 6.92 31.01
N TRP A 350 9.95 6.00 30.74
CA TRP A 350 10.00 4.65 31.30
C TRP A 350 11.27 3.90 30.89
N ALA A 351 11.62 3.91 29.60
CA ALA A 351 12.80 3.21 29.10
C ALA A 351 14.10 3.75 29.69
N SER A 352 14.21 5.08 29.82
CA SER A 352 15.34 5.76 30.47
C SER A 352 15.47 5.38 31.95
N ALA A 353 14.36 5.43 32.70
CA ALA A 353 14.34 5.07 34.12
C ALA A 353 14.78 3.62 34.37
N HIS A 354 14.47 2.70 33.45
CA HIS A 354 14.82 1.29 33.54
C HIS A 354 16.12 0.92 32.78
N LYS A 355 16.77 1.89 32.11
CA LYS A 355 18.00 1.70 31.32
C LYS A 355 17.86 0.63 30.22
N VAL A 356 16.71 0.60 29.55
CA VAL A 356 16.41 -0.35 28.47
C VAL A 356 16.33 0.36 27.11
N LYS A 357 16.45 -0.42 26.03
CA LYS A 357 16.29 0.09 24.65
C LYS A 357 14.81 0.13 24.28
N LEU A 358 14.44 1.08 23.42
CA LEU A 358 13.08 1.27 22.93
C LEU A 358 13.07 1.36 21.39
N ALA A 359 12.04 0.80 20.76
CA ALA A 359 11.75 0.96 19.34
C ALA A 359 10.28 1.35 19.15
N LEU A 360 10.00 2.33 18.30
CA LEU A 360 8.66 2.67 17.83
C LEU A 360 8.41 1.89 16.53
N THR A 361 7.83 0.70 16.65
CA THR A 361 7.76 -0.28 15.55
C THR A 361 6.50 -0.16 14.69
N GLU A 362 5.50 0.59 15.15
CA GLU A 362 4.42 1.09 14.30
C GLU A 362 4.05 2.53 14.62
N THR A 363 4.10 3.36 13.59
CA THR A 363 3.56 4.71 13.57
C THR A 363 3.29 5.14 12.15
N ALA A 364 2.46 6.15 11.94
CA ALA A 364 2.25 6.66 10.60
C ALA A 364 1.67 8.06 10.58
N MET A 365 1.65 8.63 9.38
CA MET A 365 0.86 9.80 9.03
C MET A 365 0.07 9.47 7.75
N PRO A 366 -1.10 10.07 7.55
CA PRO A 366 -1.80 9.95 6.29
C PRO A 366 -1.12 10.75 5.18
N ILE A 367 -1.52 10.46 3.95
CA ILE A 367 -1.16 11.29 2.80
C ILE A 367 -1.86 12.66 2.84
N ASP A 368 -1.18 13.68 2.31
CA ASP A 368 -1.77 14.96 1.87
C ASP A 368 -2.43 15.89 2.92
N ASP A 369 -1.96 15.88 4.18
CA ASP A 369 -2.18 16.99 5.13
C ASP A 369 -0.87 17.41 5.80
N VAL A 370 -0.53 18.70 5.67
CA VAL A 370 0.72 19.25 6.23
C VAL A 370 0.77 19.19 7.76
N ARG A 371 -0.39 19.23 8.44
CA ARG A 371 -0.47 19.21 9.90
C ARG A 371 -0.07 17.84 10.44
N TRP A 372 -0.52 16.77 9.77
CA TRP A 372 -0.09 15.41 10.07
C TRP A 372 1.41 15.23 9.83
N GLN A 373 1.95 15.79 8.73
CA GLN A 373 3.38 15.76 8.45
C GLN A 373 4.21 16.47 9.53
N GLN A 374 3.78 17.65 9.98
CA GLN A 374 4.46 18.38 11.06
C GLN A 374 4.45 17.59 12.37
N MET A 375 3.31 17.00 12.73
CA MET A 375 3.19 16.18 13.94
C MET A 375 4.07 14.92 13.87
N PHE A 376 4.08 14.23 12.74
CA PHE A 376 4.94 13.06 12.53
C PHE A 376 6.43 13.43 12.57
N LEU A 377 6.82 14.51 11.88
CA LEU A 377 8.21 14.98 11.87
C LEU A 377 8.68 15.32 13.30
N ALA A 378 7.85 15.99 14.09
CA ALA A 378 8.16 16.29 15.49
C ALA A 378 8.37 15.01 16.32
N ALA A 379 7.48 14.02 16.17
CA ALA A 379 7.59 12.74 16.85
C ALA A 379 8.83 11.94 16.43
N ALA A 380 9.12 11.84 15.12
CA ALA A 380 10.28 11.13 14.59
C ALA A 380 11.61 11.80 14.99
N ALA A 381 11.66 13.14 14.98
CA ALA A 381 12.83 13.89 15.44
C ALA A 381 13.07 13.69 16.95
N PHE A 382 11.99 13.69 17.75
CA PHE A 382 12.06 13.37 19.17
C PHE A 382 12.55 11.94 19.40
N ALA A 383 11.99 10.95 18.70
CA ALA A 383 12.41 9.54 18.77
C ALA A 383 13.92 9.40 18.50
N ARG A 384 14.42 10.01 17.42
CA ARG A 384 15.85 10.01 17.10
C ARG A 384 16.69 10.62 18.22
N LYS A 385 16.26 11.76 18.79
CA LYS A 385 16.96 12.42 19.91
C LYS A 385 17.02 11.53 21.15
N GLN A 386 16.00 10.71 21.39
CA GLN A 386 15.94 9.76 22.51
C GLN A 386 16.61 8.42 22.23
N GLY A 387 17.18 8.22 21.03
CA GLY A 387 17.77 6.95 20.66
C GLY A 387 16.73 5.83 20.48
N VAL A 388 15.56 6.16 19.92
CA VAL A 388 14.48 5.23 19.59
C VAL A 388 14.47 4.93 18.09
N GLU A 389 14.47 3.65 17.72
CA GLU A 389 14.30 3.23 16.32
C GLU A 389 12.88 3.54 15.85
N VAL A 390 12.66 3.88 14.57
CA VAL A 390 11.32 4.24 14.05
C VAL A 390 10.98 3.43 12.79
N TYR A 391 9.85 2.75 12.82
CA TYR A 391 9.32 1.95 11.71
C TYR A 391 7.90 2.42 11.36
N THR A 392 7.70 2.82 10.11
CA THR A 392 6.38 3.27 9.65
C THR A 392 5.45 2.12 9.32
N TRP A 393 4.16 2.31 9.57
CA TRP A 393 3.08 1.40 9.17
C TRP A 393 2.26 1.99 8.02
N MET A 394 2.39 1.52 6.78
CA MET A 394 3.18 0.36 6.35
C MET A 394 3.61 0.47 4.90
N GLY A 395 4.81 -0.03 4.60
CA GLY A 395 5.24 -0.35 3.24
C GLY A 395 4.90 -1.80 2.88
N GLY A 396 5.61 -2.33 1.89
CA GLY A 396 5.29 -3.61 1.27
C GLY A 396 4.57 -3.40 -0.07
N ASN A 397 4.24 -4.50 -0.74
CA ASN A 397 3.74 -4.50 -2.11
C ASN A 397 2.39 -5.21 -2.25
N HIS A 398 1.74 -5.61 -1.15
CA HIS A 398 0.44 -6.25 -1.24
C HIS A 398 -0.66 -5.24 -1.65
N TRP A 399 -1.54 -5.60 -2.59
CA TRP A 399 -2.49 -4.66 -3.20
C TRP A 399 -3.32 -3.80 -2.23
N PRO A 400 -3.80 -4.24 -1.06
CA PRO A 400 -4.64 -3.35 -0.25
C PRO A 400 -3.79 -2.34 0.54
N ILE A 401 -2.47 -2.47 0.55
CA ILE A 401 -1.53 -1.46 1.06
C ILE A 401 -1.33 -0.35 0.05
N HIS A 402 -1.34 -0.67 -1.26
CA HIS A 402 -1.30 0.33 -2.32
C HIS A 402 -2.50 1.25 -2.13
N ASN A 403 -2.23 2.46 -1.61
CA ASN A 403 -3.21 3.52 -1.32
C ASN A 403 -4.02 3.33 -0.02
N HIS A 404 -3.50 2.57 0.96
CA HIS A 404 -3.94 2.75 2.35
C HIS A 404 -3.62 4.18 2.82
N ALA A 405 -4.43 4.76 3.71
CA ALA A 405 -4.25 6.15 4.14
C ALA A 405 -2.83 6.42 4.66
N THR A 406 -2.23 5.45 5.36
CA THR A 406 -0.92 5.51 6.01
C THR A 406 0.22 4.86 5.23
N ASN A 407 0.01 4.53 3.96
CA ASN A 407 0.98 3.71 3.25
C ASN A 407 2.37 4.40 3.13
N HIS A 408 3.41 3.58 3.21
CA HIS A 408 4.78 3.86 2.81
C HIS A 408 5.06 3.07 1.52
N VAL A 409 4.23 3.28 0.50
CA VAL A 409 4.43 2.69 -0.83
C VAL A 409 4.84 3.81 -1.77
N PRO A 410 5.97 3.69 -2.47
CA PRO A 410 6.36 4.67 -3.47
C PRO A 410 5.32 4.72 -4.60
N GLY A 411 5.01 5.94 -5.02
CA GLY A 411 4.27 6.17 -6.24
C GLY A 411 5.21 6.18 -7.44
N TRP A 412 4.64 6.36 -8.62
CA TRP A 412 5.38 6.67 -9.84
C TRP A 412 4.72 7.90 -10.46
N HIS A 413 5.46 8.86 -11.00
CA HIS A 413 4.89 10.05 -11.66
C HIS A 413 5.91 10.64 -12.62
N GLN A 414 5.49 11.03 -13.83
CA GLN A 414 6.39 11.55 -14.87
C GLN A 414 7.60 10.62 -15.14
N ASN A 415 7.36 9.31 -15.20
CA ASN A 415 8.39 8.27 -15.34
C ASN A 415 9.45 8.24 -14.21
N LYS A 416 9.15 8.80 -13.03
CA LYS A 416 10.05 8.82 -11.87
C LYS A 416 9.39 8.22 -10.65
N THR A 417 10.15 7.49 -9.86
CA THR A 417 9.72 7.01 -8.55
C THR A 417 9.49 8.20 -7.63
N VAL A 418 8.28 8.31 -7.10
CA VAL A 418 7.91 9.34 -6.13
C VAL A 418 8.00 8.72 -4.75
N HIS A 419 8.93 9.25 -3.93
CA HIS A 419 9.03 8.85 -2.54
C HIS A 419 7.69 9.10 -1.83
N PRO A 420 7.20 8.15 -1.03
CA PRO A 420 5.99 8.37 -0.25
C PRO A 420 6.19 9.53 0.72
N ALA A 421 5.13 10.30 0.99
CA ALA A 421 5.22 11.50 1.81
C ALA A 421 5.84 11.22 3.20
N VAL A 422 5.51 10.09 3.82
CA VAL A 422 6.04 9.71 5.14
C VAL A 422 7.56 9.51 5.12
N ALA A 423 8.12 9.00 4.02
CA ALA A 423 9.57 8.85 3.87
C ALA A 423 10.28 10.21 3.91
N GLY A 424 9.70 11.26 3.30
CA GLY A 424 10.26 12.61 3.38
C GLY A 424 10.43 13.13 4.80
N ALA A 425 9.44 12.87 5.66
CA ALA A 425 9.50 13.25 7.07
C ALA A 425 10.51 12.38 7.87
N GLN A 426 10.58 11.07 7.60
CA GLN A 426 11.61 10.19 8.19
C GLN A 426 13.03 10.62 7.80
N LEU A 427 13.27 10.89 6.51
CA LEU A 427 14.57 11.34 5.99
C LEU A 427 14.97 12.68 6.60
N ALA A 428 14.02 13.62 6.75
CA ALA A 428 14.26 14.89 7.42
C ALA A 428 14.64 14.71 8.89
N ALA A 429 13.87 13.91 9.64
CA ALA A 429 14.20 13.58 11.03
C ALA A 429 15.58 12.92 11.14
N ALA A 430 15.99 12.15 10.12
CA ALA A 430 17.27 11.48 10.08
C ALA A 430 18.45 12.33 9.58
N GLY A 431 18.20 13.54 9.07
CA GLY A 431 19.22 14.37 8.42
C GLY A 431 19.72 13.81 7.08
N ILE A 432 18.94 12.96 6.41
CA ILE A 432 19.29 12.38 5.11
C ILE A 432 18.72 13.26 4.00
N ALA A 433 19.58 13.79 3.12
CA ALA A 433 19.19 14.66 2.03
C ALA A 433 18.92 13.86 0.75
N ARG A 434 17.64 13.63 0.45
CA ARG A 434 17.20 12.90 -0.74
C ARG A 434 15.82 13.39 -1.14
N ALA A 435 15.69 14.02 -2.30
CA ALA A 435 14.39 14.42 -2.81
C ALA A 435 14.34 14.34 -4.34
N ALA A 436 13.15 14.05 -4.87
CA ALA A 436 12.83 14.10 -6.28
C ALA A 436 11.91 15.29 -6.56
N LEU A 437 12.18 16.03 -7.65
CA LEU A 437 11.30 17.11 -8.11
C LEU A 437 10.46 16.72 -9.32
N PHE A 438 9.22 17.20 -9.27
CA PHE A 438 8.20 17.03 -10.27
C PHE A 438 7.18 18.16 -10.13
N ASP A 439 6.48 18.43 -11.21
CA ASP A 439 5.51 19.51 -11.29
C ASP A 439 4.12 18.99 -11.66
N ASP A 440 3.09 19.64 -11.12
CA ASP A 440 1.72 19.27 -11.38
C ASP A 440 0.78 20.46 -11.49
N GLY A 441 -0.31 20.27 -12.24
CA GLY A 441 -1.35 21.27 -12.48
C GLY A 441 -2.11 20.97 -13.77
N PRO A 442 -3.26 21.64 -13.98
CA PRO A 442 -4.08 21.46 -15.17
C PRO A 442 -3.30 21.68 -16.46
N GLY A 443 -3.49 20.79 -17.44
CA GLY A 443 -2.88 20.90 -18.76
C GLY A 443 -3.61 21.84 -19.71
N TYR A 444 -4.88 22.16 -19.43
CA TYR A 444 -5.74 22.94 -20.32
C TYR A 444 -6.41 24.10 -19.58
N ALA A 445 -6.53 25.22 -20.27
CA ALA A 445 -7.46 26.28 -19.89
C ALA A 445 -7.92 27.08 -21.12
N PRO A 446 -9.15 27.61 -21.09
CA PRO A 446 -9.56 28.63 -22.04
C PRO A 446 -8.58 29.82 -22.01
N ALA A 447 -8.45 30.50 -23.15
CA ALA A 447 -7.60 31.67 -23.27
C ALA A 447 -7.84 32.70 -22.17
N GLY A 448 -6.76 33.27 -21.62
CA GLY A 448 -6.86 34.31 -20.59
C GLY A 448 -7.20 33.80 -19.19
N ILE A 449 -7.52 32.51 -19.01
CA ILE A 449 -7.75 31.91 -17.70
C ILE A 449 -6.42 31.41 -17.12
N PRO A 450 -6.00 31.89 -15.94
CA PRO A 450 -4.77 31.41 -15.31
C PRO A 450 -4.94 29.98 -14.81
N VAL A 451 -3.92 29.14 -15.00
CA VAL A 451 -3.81 27.84 -14.33
C VAL A 451 -2.70 27.86 -13.30
N THR A 452 -2.92 27.20 -12.17
CA THR A 452 -1.91 27.04 -11.11
C THR A 452 -1.11 25.78 -11.35
N VAL A 453 0.21 25.92 -11.41
CA VAL A 453 1.16 24.81 -11.45
C VAL A 453 1.99 24.84 -10.17
N THR A 454 2.19 23.68 -9.56
CA THR A 454 2.97 23.51 -8.34
C THR A 454 4.16 22.59 -8.62
N VAL A 455 5.35 23.00 -8.20
CA VAL A 455 6.53 22.14 -8.20
C VAL A 455 6.73 21.60 -6.79
N TYR A 456 6.78 20.27 -6.69
CA TYR A 456 6.96 19.53 -5.46
C TYR A 456 8.39 19.01 -5.38
N ALA A 457 8.94 18.93 -4.18
CA ALA A 457 10.12 18.16 -3.85
C ALA A 457 9.71 17.08 -2.84
N ARG A 458 9.52 15.83 -3.27
CA ARG A 458 9.20 14.74 -2.32
C ARG A 458 10.45 14.02 -1.84
N GLY A 459 10.47 13.74 -0.54
CA GLY A 459 11.69 13.42 0.19
C GLY A 459 12.10 14.57 1.12
N ASN A 460 13.40 14.75 1.33
CA ASN A 460 13.98 15.80 2.17
C ASN A 460 15.06 16.59 1.43
N LEU A 461 14.90 17.91 1.35
CA LEU A 461 15.90 18.84 0.82
C LEU A 461 16.79 19.37 1.95
N ALA A 462 18.12 19.21 1.84
CA ALA A 462 19.05 19.79 2.81
C ALA A 462 19.05 21.32 2.84
N LYS A 463 18.78 21.95 1.69
CA LYS A 463 18.75 23.40 1.49
C LYS A 463 17.63 23.73 0.53
N SER A 464 17.16 24.98 0.53
CA SER A 464 16.14 25.43 -0.42
C SER A 464 16.60 25.23 -1.86
N ALA A 465 15.74 24.72 -2.72
CA ALA A 465 15.99 24.61 -4.16
C ALA A 465 15.41 25.82 -4.88
N SER A 466 16.15 26.35 -5.86
CA SER A 466 15.68 27.45 -6.69
C SER A 466 15.65 27.07 -8.16
N LEU A 467 14.49 27.30 -8.78
CA LEU A 467 14.25 27.01 -10.19
C LEU A 467 13.86 28.30 -10.91
N LYS A 468 14.51 28.60 -12.03
CA LYS A 468 14.09 29.59 -13.01
C LYS A 468 13.06 28.94 -13.93
N LEU A 469 11.99 29.68 -14.21
CA LEU A 469 10.93 29.31 -15.12
C LEU A 469 11.05 30.14 -16.39
N ALA A 470 11.19 29.47 -17.53
CA ALA A 470 11.18 30.08 -18.84
C ALA A 470 9.86 29.77 -19.55
N ALA A 471 9.27 30.81 -20.17
CA ALA A 471 8.07 30.69 -20.99
C ALA A 471 8.27 31.42 -22.34
N PRO A 472 7.58 30.97 -23.40
CA PRO A 472 7.55 31.67 -24.69
C PRO A 472 6.96 33.09 -24.59
N PRO A 473 7.24 33.97 -25.58
CA PRO A 473 6.61 35.30 -25.66
C PRO A 473 5.08 35.25 -25.61
N GLY A 474 4.47 36.22 -24.93
CA GLY A 474 3.01 36.35 -24.78
C GLY A 474 2.42 35.56 -23.60
N VAL A 475 3.18 34.66 -22.97
CA VAL A 475 2.75 33.93 -21.77
C VAL A 475 2.96 34.81 -20.53
N ILE A 476 1.93 34.93 -19.70
CA ILE A 476 2.00 35.69 -18.44
C ILE A 476 2.26 34.70 -17.30
N LEU A 477 3.34 34.91 -16.55
CA LEU A 477 3.68 34.15 -15.35
C LEU A 477 3.53 35.04 -14.11
N SER A 478 2.93 34.53 -13.02
CA SER A 478 2.91 35.29 -11.76
C SER A 478 4.30 35.47 -11.12
N LYS A 479 5.24 34.59 -11.47
CA LYS A 479 6.67 34.70 -11.14
C LYS A 479 7.52 33.85 -12.08
N SER A 480 8.76 34.27 -12.29
CA SER A 480 9.76 33.58 -13.14
C SER A 480 10.78 32.77 -12.33
N LYS A 481 10.65 32.74 -11.00
CA LYS A 481 11.54 32.02 -10.09
C LYS A 481 10.72 31.34 -8.98
N LEU A 482 10.96 30.06 -8.79
CA LEU A 482 10.43 29.26 -7.69
C LEU A 482 11.50 29.08 -6.61
N THR A 483 11.07 29.06 -5.34
CA THR A 483 11.92 28.79 -4.19
C THR A 483 11.24 27.74 -3.32
N ILE A 484 11.69 26.49 -3.46
CA ILE A 484 11.18 25.36 -2.70
C ILE A 484 11.95 25.29 -1.38
N PRO A 485 11.28 25.30 -0.22
CA PRO A 485 11.95 25.36 1.08
C PRO A 485 12.77 24.09 1.36
N ALA A 486 13.79 24.23 2.22
CA ALA A 486 14.49 23.09 2.79
C ALA A 486 13.55 22.27 3.70
N GLY A 487 13.87 20.99 3.90
CA GLY A 487 13.09 20.08 4.74
C GLY A 487 12.25 19.08 3.96
N ALA A 488 11.31 18.44 4.68
CA ALA A 488 10.46 17.38 4.16
C ALA A 488 9.38 17.91 3.21
N ASN A 489 9.25 17.28 2.05
CA ASN A 489 8.14 17.43 1.11
C ASN A 489 7.78 18.88 0.74
N GLY A 490 8.78 19.75 0.55
CA GLY A 490 8.57 21.15 0.19
C GLY A 490 7.90 21.33 -1.16
N GLN A 491 7.24 22.47 -1.37
CA GLN A 491 6.62 22.83 -2.64
C GLN A 491 6.62 24.35 -2.86
N ASP A 492 6.48 24.77 -4.11
CA ASP A 492 6.20 26.17 -4.48
C ASP A 492 5.33 26.22 -5.75
N SER A 493 4.43 27.20 -5.86
CA SER A 493 3.43 27.29 -6.93
C SER A 493 3.51 28.61 -7.68
N TYR A 494 3.17 28.60 -8.97
CA TYR A 494 3.01 29.78 -9.81
C TYR A 494 1.74 29.66 -10.66
N THR A 495 1.29 30.77 -11.23
CA THR A 495 0.19 30.77 -12.20
C THR A 495 0.73 31.14 -13.58
N VAL A 496 0.09 30.59 -14.60
CA VAL A 496 0.42 30.80 -16.00
C VAL A 496 -0.85 31.06 -16.78
N THR A 497 -0.86 32.13 -17.57
CA THR A 497 -1.95 32.48 -18.47
C THR A 497 -1.46 32.39 -19.91
N CYS A 498 -2.09 31.52 -20.69
CA CYS A 498 -1.74 31.28 -22.09
C CYS A 498 -2.55 32.21 -23.02
N PRO A 499 -1.94 32.73 -24.10
CA PRO A 499 -2.66 33.39 -25.20
C PRO A 499 -3.67 32.46 -25.85
N ALA A 500 -4.72 32.99 -26.47
CA ALA A 500 -5.71 32.18 -27.17
C ALA A 500 -5.13 31.32 -28.29
N ASN A 501 -5.62 30.09 -28.42
CA ASN A 501 -5.26 29.17 -29.50
C ASN A 501 -3.75 28.86 -29.57
N THR A 502 -3.10 28.74 -28.42
CA THR A 502 -1.67 28.40 -28.34
C THR A 502 -1.42 27.11 -27.56
N ILE A 503 -0.27 26.51 -27.86
CA ILE A 503 0.33 25.43 -27.08
C ILE A 503 1.63 25.98 -26.52
N VAL A 504 1.72 26.06 -25.20
CA VAL A 504 2.85 26.63 -24.47
C VAL A 504 3.69 25.50 -23.89
N THR A 505 5.01 25.58 -24.02
CA THR A 505 5.93 24.68 -23.31
C THR A 505 6.73 25.47 -22.29
N LEU A 506 6.56 25.15 -21.02
CA LEU A 506 7.29 25.73 -19.90
C LEU A 506 8.53 24.90 -19.61
N VAL A 507 9.66 25.56 -19.34
CA VAL A 507 10.94 24.90 -19.06
C VAL A 507 11.49 25.37 -17.72
N TYR A 508 11.96 24.42 -16.93
CA TYR A 508 12.59 24.66 -15.64
C TYR A 508 14.11 24.56 -15.77
N SER A 509 14.85 25.44 -15.10
CA SER A 509 16.31 25.33 -14.97
C SER A 509 16.76 25.75 -13.57
N GLY A 510 17.76 25.09 -13.00
CA GLY A 510 18.23 25.40 -11.66
C GLY A 510 19.43 24.57 -11.25
N SER A 511 20.05 24.94 -10.13
CA SER A 511 21.25 24.29 -9.58
C SER A 511 20.91 23.46 -8.35
N GLY A 512 21.58 22.31 -8.19
CA GLY A 512 21.57 21.51 -6.96
C GLY A 512 20.50 20.41 -6.88
N VAL A 513 19.61 20.31 -7.87
CA VAL A 513 18.59 19.25 -7.98
C VAL A 513 18.15 19.05 -9.43
N THR A 514 17.69 17.84 -9.79
CA THR A 514 17.15 17.54 -11.13
C THR A 514 15.79 18.21 -11.30
N ALA A 515 15.69 19.14 -12.26
CA ALA A 515 14.45 19.86 -12.54
C ALA A 515 13.34 18.93 -13.06
N PRO A 516 12.05 19.32 -12.91
CA PRO A 516 10.94 18.67 -13.60
C PRO A 516 11.12 18.71 -15.13
N PRO A 517 10.52 17.76 -15.87
CA PRO A 517 10.51 17.81 -17.33
C PRO A 517 9.75 19.04 -17.85
N PRO A 518 9.94 19.45 -19.12
CA PRO A 518 9.16 20.51 -19.73
C PRO A 518 7.65 20.22 -19.67
N ARG A 519 6.84 21.22 -19.35
CA ARG A 519 5.38 21.10 -19.23
C ARG A 519 4.68 21.76 -20.40
N LYS A 520 3.83 21.02 -21.10
CA LYS A 520 2.93 21.57 -22.12
C LYS A 520 1.61 22.04 -21.51
N LEU A 521 1.10 23.16 -21.99
CA LEU A 521 -0.21 23.73 -21.66
C LEU A 521 -0.96 24.08 -22.93
N TYR A 522 -2.27 23.85 -22.93
CA TYR A 522 -3.13 23.94 -24.12
C TYR A 522 -4.23 24.97 -23.88
N SER A 523 -4.44 25.84 -24.88
CA SER A 523 -5.48 26.89 -24.88
C SER A 523 -6.26 26.95 -26.20
N LEU A 524 -6.34 25.80 -26.88
CA LEU A 524 -7.03 25.64 -28.15
C LEU A 524 -8.55 25.74 -27.94
N ALA A 525 -9.19 26.71 -28.61
CA ALA A 525 -10.65 26.85 -28.57
C ALA A 525 -11.35 25.68 -29.30
N ASP A 526 -10.75 25.17 -30.37
CA ASP A 526 -11.21 24.00 -31.12
C ASP A 526 -10.07 23.00 -31.36
N PRO A 527 -9.83 22.09 -30.39
CA PRO A 527 -8.86 21.01 -30.53
C PRO A 527 -9.12 20.06 -31.70
N VAL A 528 -10.37 19.91 -32.14
CA VAL A 528 -10.76 18.99 -33.22
C VAL A 528 -10.34 19.57 -34.56
N ALA A 529 -10.64 20.85 -34.82
CA ALA A 529 -10.17 21.54 -36.00
C ALA A 529 -8.63 21.59 -36.06
N TYR A 530 -7.97 21.81 -34.92
CA TYR A 530 -6.51 21.79 -34.83
C TYR A 530 -5.92 20.41 -35.18
N ALA A 531 -6.54 19.33 -34.70
CA ALA A 531 -6.14 17.97 -35.04
C ALA A 531 -6.29 17.65 -36.53
N ALA A 532 -7.33 18.19 -37.17
CA ALA A 532 -7.59 17.98 -38.59
C ALA A 532 -6.66 18.79 -39.51
N GLY A 533 -6.38 20.05 -39.15
CA GLY A 533 -5.65 20.98 -40.02
C GLY A 533 -4.18 21.19 -39.69
N THR A 534 -3.71 20.82 -38.48
CA THR A 534 -2.34 21.15 -38.01
C THR A 534 -1.59 19.94 -37.45
N SER A 535 -2.07 19.35 -36.34
CA SER A 535 -1.36 18.27 -35.65
C SER A 535 -2.33 17.40 -34.87
N LEU A 536 -2.54 16.16 -35.35
CA LEU A 536 -3.39 15.17 -34.68
C LEU A 536 -2.95 14.95 -33.23
N ALA A 537 -1.64 14.81 -33.01
CA ALA A 537 -1.09 14.53 -31.68
C ALA A 537 -1.34 15.68 -30.69
N ASP A 538 -1.12 16.92 -31.11
CA ASP A 538 -1.30 18.07 -30.24
C ASP A 538 -2.79 18.37 -29.97
N GLY A 539 -3.65 18.23 -30.97
CA GLY A 539 -5.11 18.34 -30.78
C GLY A 539 -5.64 17.25 -29.84
N ALA A 540 -5.19 16.00 -29.99
CA ALA A 540 -5.54 14.91 -29.07
C ALA A 540 -5.03 15.16 -27.65
N ARG A 541 -3.78 15.61 -27.46
CA ARG A 541 -3.25 15.97 -26.14
C ARG A 541 -4.01 17.13 -25.50
N ALA A 542 -4.49 18.10 -26.28
CA ALA A 542 -5.36 19.17 -25.78
C ALA A 542 -6.70 18.63 -25.27
N ILE A 543 -7.29 17.65 -25.97
CA ILE A 543 -8.52 16.97 -25.52
C ILE A 543 -8.24 16.17 -24.24
N LEU A 544 -7.15 15.40 -24.18
CA LEU A 544 -6.76 14.69 -22.95
C LEU A 544 -6.63 15.66 -21.77
N ALA A 545 -5.99 16.81 -21.97
CA ALA A 545 -5.84 17.85 -20.96
C ALA A 545 -7.18 18.48 -20.55
N LYS A 546 -8.08 18.74 -21.51
CA LYS A 546 -9.42 19.28 -21.26
C LYS A 546 -10.25 18.38 -20.34
N TYR A 547 -10.14 17.06 -20.51
CA TYR A 547 -10.86 16.07 -19.70
C TYR A 547 -10.06 15.57 -18.49
N SER A 548 -8.82 16.01 -18.30
CA SER A 548 -7.88 15.41 -17.33
C SER A 548 -7.83 13.87 -17.49
N ALA A 549 -7.84 13.40 -18.74
CA ALA A 549 -7.93 11.99 -19.07
C ALA A 549 -6.57 11.31 -18.90
N CYS A 550 -6.60 10.09 -18.38
CA CYS A 550 -5.42 9.23 -18.33
C CYS A 550 -5.10 8.71 -19.73
N LYS A 551 -3.81 8.58 -20.05
CA LYS A 551 -3.31 7.82 -21.21
C LYS A 551 -2.13 6.97 -20.77
N TRP A 552 -2.24 5.66 -20.96
CA TRP A 552 -1.16 4.71 -20.75
C TRP A 552 -0.71 4.19 -22.11
N ASP A 553 0.45 4.66 -22.57
CA ASP A 553 1.10 4.17 -23.79
C ASP A 553 2.04 3.03 -23.43
N MET A 554 1.94 1.88 -24.09
CA MET A 554 2.88 0.80 -23.81
C MET A 554 4.30 1.15 -24.28
N ALA A 555 4.46 2.10 -25.20
CA ALA A 555 5.79 2.63 -25.53
C ALA A 555 6.51 3.27 -24.33
N ASP A 556 5.76 3.76 -23.35
CA ASP A 556 6.25 4.35 -22.09
C ASP A 556 6.46 3.30 -20.99
N GLY A 557 6.43 2.00 -21.31
CA GLY A 557 6.57 0.91 -20.35
C GLY A 557 7.99 0.74 -19.79
N TYR A 558 8.08 0.46 -18.49
CA TYR A 558 9.34 0.24 -17.75
C TYR A 558 9.41 -1.15 -17.12
N THR A 559 10.62 -1.65 -16.93
CA THR A 559 10.89 -2.96 -16.30
C THR A 559 10.50 -3.01 -14.82
N ASP A 560 10.52 -1.87 -14.12
CA ASP A 560 10.09 -1.71 -12.73
C ASP A 560 9.77 -0.23 -12.41
N TYR A 561 8.94 0.04 -11.41
CA TYR A 561 8.57 1.40 -10.97
C TYR A 561 9.47 1.98 -9.88
N LEU A 562 10.39 1.20 -9.32
CA LEU A 562 11.34 1.62 -8.29
C LEU A 562 12.71 1.96 -8.85
N LEU A 563 13.35 0.97 -9.46
CA LEU A 563 14.73 1.04 -9.95
C LEU A 563 14.81 0.49 -11.40
N GLY A 564 13.72 0.67 -12.16
CA GLY A 564 13.60 0.16 -13.52
C GLY A 564 14.09 1.14 -14.59
N ALA A 565 14.11 0.65 -15.83
CA ALA A 565 14.45 1.40 -17.04
C ALA A 565 13.37 1.18 -18.12
N PRO A 566 13.33 1.98 -19.20
CA PRO A 566 12.44 1.72 -20.32
C PRO A 566 12.61 0.28 -20.81
N ALA A 567 11.51 -0.46 -20.89
CA ALA A 567 11.54 -1.86 -21.27
C ALA A 567 11.88 -2.01 -22.76
N ALA A 568 12.79 -2.93 -23.07
CA ALA A 568 13.09 -3.39 -24.42
C ALA A 568 12.24 -4.63 -24.78
N ASP A 569 12.20 -4.97 -26.07
CA ASP A 569 11.53 -6.18 -26.56
C ASP A 569 11.99 -7.43 -25.79
N GLY A 570 11.03 -8.26 -25.37
CA GLY A 570 11.28 -9.47 -24.60
C GLY A 570 11.46 -9.26 -23.09
N GLN A 571 11.50 -8.02 -22.59
CA GLN A 571 11.62 -7.75 -21.15
C GLN A 571 10.25 -7.63 -20.48
N VAL A 572 10.17 -8.04 -19.21
CA VAL A 572 8.98 -7.82 -18.36
C VAL A 572 8.68 -6.32 -18.25
N VAL A 573 7.40 -5.97 -18.24
CA VAL A 573 6.92 -4.61 -17.99
C VAL A 573 6.15 -4.59 -16.67
N ARG A 574 6.49 -3.65 -15.79
CA ARG A 574 5.83 -3.51 -14.48
C ARG A 574 5.25 -2.14 -14.22
N ALA A 575 5.53 -1.16 -15.06
CA ALA A 575 5.12 0.20 -14.82
C ALA A 575 4.82 0.89 -16.15
N ILE A 576 3.67 1.54 -16.25
CA ILE A 576 3.33 2.44 -17.36
C ILE A 576 2.84 3.77 -16.80
N SER A 577 3.52 4.85 -17.22
CA SER A 577 3.22 6.18 -16.71
C SER A 577 1.91 6.66 -17.33
N ASP A 578 1.17 7.48 -16.59
CA ASP A 578 0.17 8.31 -17.24
C ASP A 578 0.90 9.37 -18.07
N SER A 579 0.84 9.25 -19.40
CA SER A 579 1.28 10.28 -20.34
C SER A 579 0.14 11.18 -20.82
N GLY A 580 -1.04 11.08 -20.18
CA GLY A 580 -2.16 11.99 -20.26
C GLY A 580 -2.07 13.09 -19.21
N TYR A 581 -3.21 13.39 -18.57
CA TYR A 581 -3.38 14.46 -17.59
C TYR A 581 -4.26 14.05 -16.39
N GLY A 582 -4.38 12.74 -16.13
CA GLY A 582 -5.18 12.23 -15.02
C GLY A 582 -4.39 12.07 -13.72
N SER A 583 -3.08 11.86 -13.81
CA SER A 583 -2.17 11.68 -12.68
C SER A 583 -1.80 12.99 -12.01
N SER A 584 -1.62 12.93 -10.69
CA SER A 584 -1.08 14.02 -9.86
C SER A 584 -0.19 13.45 -8.73
N PRO A 585 0.65 14.27 -8.09
CA PRO A 585 1.45 13.94 -6.91
C PRO A 585 0.69 13.29 -5.75
N GLY A 586 -0.57 13.67 -5.55
CA GLY A 586 -1.46 13.15 -4.50
C GLY A 586 -2.45 12.10 -5.01
N ASN A 587 -2.46 11.84 -6.32
CA ASN A 587 -3.29 10.83 -6.95
C ASN A 587 -2.61 10.30 -8.22
N ALA A 588 -1.58 9.49 -8.01
CA ALA A 588 -0.75 8.92 -9.06
C ALA A 588 -1.54 7.90 -9.90
N MET A 589 -1.90 8.20 -11.15
CA MET A 589 -2.73 7.33 -12.00
C MET A 589 -1.94 6.25 -12.77
N GLU A 590 -0.67 6.05 -12.42
CA GLU A 590 0.24 5.13 -13.06
C GLU A 590 -0.20 3.67 -12.88
N MET A 591 0.04 2.89 -13.92
CA MET A 591 -0.38 1.51 -14.02
C MET A 591 0.79 0.62 -13.60
N LEU A 592 0.67 -0.02 -12.44
CA LEU A 592 1.75 -0.78 -11.80
C LEU A 592 1.45 -2.28 -11.76
N ASN A 593 2.48 -3.10 -11.81
CA ASN A 593 2.44 -4.53 -11.52
C ASN A 593 3.43 -4.83 -10.38
N TRP A 594 2.88 -5.03 -9.19
CA TRP A 594 3.59 -5.24 -7.93
C TRP A 594 3.82 -6.72 -7.60
N ILE A 595 3.31 -7.64 -8.42
CA ILE A 595 3.31 -9.09 -8.19
C ILE A 595 4.75 -9.59 -8.08
N ASN A 596 5.04 -10.34 -7.01
CA ASN A 596 6.34 -10.91 -6.80
C ASN A 596 6.47 -12.26 -7.50
N LYS A 597 7.29 -12.30 -8.57
CA LYS A 597 7.66 -13.53 -9.28
C LYS A 597 9.18 -13.76 -9.27
N ASP A 598 9.87 -13.21 -8.27
CA ASP A 598 11.31 -13.41 -8.10
C ASP A 598 11.63 -14.85 -7.63
N ASN A 599 10.68 -15.51 -6.95
CA ASN A 599 10.77 -16.92 -6.55
C ASN A 599 9.87 -17.79 -7.46
N PRO A 600 10.32 -19.00 -7.88
CA PRO A 600 9.48 -19.99 -8.55
C PRO A 600 8.12 -20.26 -7.88
N ASN A 601 8.07 -20.22 -6.54
CA ASN A 601 6.88 -20.41 -5.72
C ASN A 601 5.99 -19.16 -5.61
N GLY A 602 6.33 -18.03 -6.24
CA GLY A 602 5.56 -16.77 -6.19
C GLY A 602 4.21 -16.79 -6.93
N GLY A 603 3.47 -17.88 -6.90
CA GLY A 603 2.16 -18.03 -7.57
C GLY A 603 2.25 -18.53 -9.02
N THR A 604 1.10 -18.83 -9.61
CA THR A 604 0.98 -19.38 -10.98
C THR A 604 0.94 -18.32 -12.07
N MET A 605 0.64 -17.07 -11.70
CA MET A 605 0.44 -15.98 -12.63
C MET A 605 1.73 -15.58 -13.36
N SER A 606 1.54 -15.09 -14.59
CA SER A 606 2.60 -14.52 -15.43
C SER A 606 2.57 -12.99 -15.41
N LEU A 607 3.67 -12.39 -15.87
CA LEU A 607 3.82 -10.93 -15.99
C LEU A 607 3.81 -10.54 -17.47
N PRO A 608 3.28 -9.36 -17.83
CA PRO A 608 3.29 -8.91 -19.21
C PRO A 608 4.72 -8.62 -19.69
N VAL A 609 4.97 -8.89 -20.95
CA VAL A 609 6.27 -8.71 -21.61
C VAL A 609 6.16 -7.64 -22.69
N MET A 610 7.16 -6.77 -22.81
CA MET A 610 7.24 -5.78 -23.88
C MET A 610 7.48 -6.49 -25.21
N ARG A 611 6.70 -6.13 -26.23
CA ARG A 611 6.87 -6.59 -27.60
C ARG A 611 6.90 -5.42 -28.58
N VAL A 612 7.57 -5.61 -29.72
CA VAL A 612 7.47 -4.72 -30.88
C VAL A 612 6.82 -5.47 -32.04
N THR A 613 5.53 -5.20 -32.27
CA THR A 613 4.76 -5.82 -33.35
C THR A 613 4.51 -4.78 -34.42
N ASN A 614 4.93 -5.05 -35.66
CA ASN A 614 4.82 -4.12 -36.79
C ASN A 614 5.39 -2.72 -36.49
N GLY A 615 6.52 -2.66 -35.78
CA GLY A 615 7.17 -1.42 -35.39
C GLY A 615 6.54 -0.70 -34.19
N ARG A 616 5.45 -1.22 -33.61
CA ARG A 616 4.75 -0.61 -32.47
C ARG A 616 4.95 -1.40 -31.18
N ARG A 617 5.32 -0.69 -30.12
CA ARG A 617 5.47 -1.25 -28.78
C ARG A 617 4.12 -1.62 -28.18
N ASN A 618 4.06 -2.80 -27.57
CA ASN A 618 2.88 -3.33 -26.90
C ASN A 618 3.29 -4.17 -25.68
N SER A 619 2.39 -4.32 -24.73
CA SER A 619 2.51 -5.34 -23.69
C SER A 619 1.78 -6.60 -24.14
N ASP A 620 2.47 -7.73 -24.11
CA ASP A 620 1.99 -9.07 -24.43
C ASP A 620 1.37 -9.72 -23.20
N HIS A 621 0.09 -10.07 -23.30
CA HIS A 621 -0.68 -10.80 -22.29
C HIS A 621 -1.16 -12.15 -22.81
N THR A 622 -0.60 -12.66 -23.92
CA THR A 622 -1.10 -13.88 -24.59
C THR A 622 -0.93 -15.16 -23.78
N VAL A 623 -0.02 -15.17 -22.81
CA VAL A 623 0.14 -16.28 -21.85
C VAL A 623 -1.07 -16.30 -20.90
N TYR A 624 -1.69 -17.47 -20.74
CA TYR A 624 -2.77 -17.67 -19.77
C TYR A 624 -2.33 -17.26 -18.36
N ASP A 625 -3.26 -16.68 -17.58
CA ASP A 625 -3.01 -16.19 -16.22
C ASP A 625 -1.97 -15.03 -16.16
N THR A 626 -1.83 -14.23 -17.22
CA THR A 626 -1.03 -12.99 -17.17
C THR A 626 -1.79 -11.90 -16.42
N TYR A 627 -1.26 -11.47 -15.27
CA TYR A 627 -1.82 -10.31 -14.57
C TYR A 627 -1.15 -9.07 -15.12
N GLY A 628 -1.94 -8.21 -15.75
CA GLY A 628 -1.45 -7.00 -16.37
C GLY A 628 -1.14 -5.91 -15.36
N PHE A 629 -1.74 -4.74 -15.54
CA PHE A 629 -1.44 -3.57 -14.72
C PHE A 629 -2.62 -3.19 -13.83
N TRP A 630 -2.32 -2.59 -12.69
CA TRP A 630 -3.29 -2.24 -11.66
C TRP A 630 -2.98 -0.87 -11.08
N CYS A 631 -3.96 0.02 -11.14
CA CYS A 631 -3.99 1.27 -10.40
C CYS A 631 -5.07 1.15 -9.31
N LYS A 632 -4.67 0.80 -8.08
CA LYS A 632 -5.55 0.78 -6.90
C LYS A 632 -5.71 2.19 -6.35
N LYS A 633 -6.80 2.46 -5.62
CA LYS A 633 -7.11 3.73 -4.94
C LYS A 633 -7.79 3.49 -3.60
N THR A 634 -7.76 4.51 -2.75
CA THR A 634 -8.40 4.50 -1.45
C THR A 634 -9.91 4.55 -1.64
N GLU A 635 -10.66 3.75 -0.86
CA GLU A 635 -12.10 3.89 -0.79
C GLU A 635 -12.45 5.21 -0.08
N PRO A 636 -13.31 6.08 -0.66
CA PRO A 636 -13.84 7.22 0.06
C PRO A 636 -14.65 6.75 1.26
N VAL A 637 -14.30 7.22 2.46
CA VAL A 637 -15.09 6.94 3.67
C VAL A 637 -15.94 8.17 3.99
N PRO A 638 -17.26 8.02 4.20
CA PRO A 638 -18.11 9.12 4.63
C PRO A 638 -17.54 9.77 5.91
N ASN A 639 -17.49 11.10 5.92
CA ASN A 639 -17.06 11.92 7.07
C ASN A 639 -15.59 11.74 7.52
N ILE A 640 -14.74 11.05 6.76
CA ILE A 640 -13.29 11.11 6.95
C ILE A 640 -12.73 12.09 5.91
N GLN A 641 -12.46 13.33 6.35
CA GLN A 641 -11.74 14.32 5.55
C GLN A 641 -10.20 14.16 5.74
N PRO A 642 -9.35 14.89 5.01
CA PRO A 642 -9.64 15.23 3.62
C PRO A 642 -10.13 13.98 2.88
N ARG A 643 -11.19 14.13 2.06
CA ARG A 643 -11.57 13.09 1.09
C ARG A 643 -10.29 12.67 0.36
N PRO A 644 -10.03 11.37 0.18
CA PRO A 644 -8.86 10.95 -0.57
C PRO A 644 -8.86 11.68 -1.93
N ARG A 645 -7.89 12.57 -2.14
CA ARG A 645 -7.60 13.10 -3.48
C ARG A 645 -7.23 11.94 -4.40
N ASN A 646 -6.68 10.89 -3.80
CA ASN A 646 -6.32 9.61 -4.36
C ASN A 646 -7.52 8.70 -4.67
N ARG A 647 -8.24 8.99 -5.76
CA ARG A 647 -9.42 8.24 -6.23
C ARG A 647 -9.34 7.97 -7.72
N VAL A 648 -10.07 6.96 -8.18
CA VAL A 648 -10.21 6.75 -9.62
C VAL A 648 -10.96 7.94 -10.25
N PRO A 649 -10.78 8.23 -11.56
CA PRO A 649 -11.33 9.44 -12.15
C PRO A 649 -12.86 9.45 -12.20
N TYR A 650 -13.51 8.28 -12.23
CA TYR A 650 -14.96 8.11 -12.34
C TYR A 650 -15.44 6.80 -11.69
N ASN A 651 -16.72 6.78 -11.32
CA ASN A 651 -17.47 5.59 -10.92
C ASN A 651 -18.31 5.04 -12.09
N VAL A 652 -19.04 3.93 -11.89
CA VAL A 652 -19.89 3.32 -12.94
C VAL A 652 -21.01 4.27 -13.39
N GLU A 653 -21.62 5.01 -12.46
CA GLU A 653 -22.73 5.93 -12.71
C GLU A 653 -22.32 7.27 -13.33
N ASP A 654 -21.04 7.64 -13.21
CA ASP A 654 -20.53 8.87 -13.77
C ASP A 654 -20.51 8.78 -15.31
N PRO A 655 -20.71 9.90 -16.03
CA PRO A 655 -20.34 9.95 -17.44
C PRO A 655 -18.85 9.65 -17.61
N HIS A 656 -18.49 8.71 -18.49
CA HIS A 656 -17.11 8.29 -18.70
C HIS A 656 -16.90 7.69 -20.10
N PHE A 657 -15.64 7.57 -20.48
CA PHE A 657 -15.23 6.92 -21.72
C PHE A 657 -13.93 6.14 -21.52
N THR A 658 -13.72 5.12 -22.35
CA THR A 658 -12.45 4.39 -22.44
C THR A 658 -12.21 4.02 -23.88
N ILE A 659 -10.96 4.16 -24.34
CA ILE A 659 -10.49 3.87 -25.69
C ILE A 659 -9.24 3.00 -25.53
N MET A 660 -9.14 1.91 -26.28
CA MET A 660 -8.05 0.96 -26.17
C MET A 660 -7.58 0.51 -27.54
N ALA A 661 -6.29 0.65 -27.83
CA ALA A 661 -5.64 0.05 -28.98
C ALA A 661 -5.08 -1.32 -28.58
N LEU A 662 -5.51 -2.38 -29.28
CA LEU A 662 -5.18 -3.77 -28.96
C LEU A 662 -5.16 -4.64 -30.22
N SER A 663 -4.65 -5.87 -30.09
CA SER A 663 -4.78 -6.91 -31.11
C SER A 663 -5.03 -8.27 -30.45
N VAL A 664 -5.84 -9.11 -31.09
CA VAL A 664 -6.10 -10.48 -30.66
C VAL A 664 -5.25 -11.48 -31.46
N PRO A 665 -4.67 -12.52 -30.83
CA PRO A 665 -3.88 -13.54 -31.54
C PRO A 665 -4.73 -14.51 -32.38
N GLY A 666 -6.02 -14.67 -32.07
CA GLY A 666 -6.91 -15.60 -32.77
C GLY A 666 -8.37 -15.16 -32.76
N LEU A 667 -9.26 -16.10 -33.13
CA LEU A 667 -10.71 -15.87 -33.24
C LEU A 667 -11.51 -16.24 -31.98
N ASN A 668 -10.85 -16.79 -30.96
CA ASN A 668 -11.49 -17.33 -29.75
C ASN A 668 -11.03 -16.60 -28.47
N ASN A 669 -10.43 -15.40 -28.60
CA ASN A 669 -9.93 -14.65 -27.45
C ASN A 669 -11.08 -14.19 -26.55
N THR A 670 -10.95 -14.44 -25.25
CA THR A 670 -11.96 -14.12 -24.24
C THR A 670 -11.28 -13.62 -22.98
N GLY A 671 -11.88 -12.62 -22.31
CA GLY A 671 -11.38 -12.08 -21.05
C GLY A 671 -11.46 -10.56 -20.96
N VAL A 672 -10.99 -10.03 -19.82
CA VAL A 672 -11.05 -8.60 -19.49
C VAL A 672 -9.83 -7.87 -20.09
N ALA A 673 -10.08 -6.83 -20.89
CA ALA A 673 -9.04 -6.01 -21.50
C ALA A 673 -8.78 -4.71 -20.71
N PHE A 674 -9.84 -4.08 -20.21
CA PHE A 674 -9.74 -2.95 -19.30
C PHE A 674 -10.93 -2.96 -18.35
N GLN A 675 -10.71 -2.66 -17.06
CA GLN A 675 -11.76 -2.65 -16.05
C GLN A 675 -11.58 -1.48 -15.09
N VAL A 676 -12.68 -0.81 -14.77
CA VAL A 676 -12.83 0.03 -13.58
C VAL A 676 -13.83 -0.66 -12.66
N SER A 677 -13.46 -0.88 -11.40
CA SER A 677 -14.26 -1.67 -10.47
C SER A 677 -13.97 -1.31 -9.02
N LYS A 678 -14.61 -2.03 -8.09
CA LYS A 678 -14.21 -2.10 -6.70
C LYS A 678 -13.74 -3.51 -6.37
N THR A 679 -12.61 -3.61 -5.68
CA THR A 679 -12.00 -4.89 -5.32
C THR A 679 -12.95 -5.81 -4.53
N GLU A 680 -13.71 -5.25 -3.59
CA GLU A 680 -14.55 -5.97 -2.64
C GLU A 680 -16.01 -6.14 -3.10
N ALA A 681 -16.33 -5.77 -4.35
CA ALA A 681 -17.69 -5.83 -4.88
C ALA A 681 -17.72 -6.22 -6.37
N GLY A 682 -18.89 -6.67 -6.84
CA GLY A 682 -19.07 -7.12 -8.22
C GLY A 682 -19.31 -6.01 -9.26
N TYR A 683 -19.56 -4.76 -8.85
CA TYR A 683 -19.85 -3.66 -9.77
C TYR A 683 -18.60 -3.17 -10.51
N ARG A 684 -18.79 -2.80 -11.78
CA ARG A 684 -17.71 -2.49 -12.72
C ARG A 684 -18.20 -1.81 -13.99
N SER A 685 -17.28 -1.16 -14.69
CA SER A 685 -17.35 -0.82 -16.11
C SER A 685 -16.13 -1.41 -16.81
N GLU A 686 -16.30 -2.15 -17.90
CA GLU A 686 -15.18 -2.83 -18.56
C GLU A 686 -15.31 -2.97 -20.08
N LEU A 687 -14.16 -2.95 -20.73
CA LEU A 687 -13.96 -3.52 -22.06
C LEU A 687 -13.49 -4.97 -21.91
N ALA A 688 -14.21 -5.89 -22.55
CA ALA A 688 -13.92 -7.31 -22.52
C ALA A 688 -14.09 -7.94 -23.90
N PHE A 689 -13.76 -9.22 -24.01
CA PHE A 689 -13.88 -9.98 -25.24
C PHE A 689 -14.58 -11.30 -24.99
N ALA A 690 -15.38 -11.73 -25.96
CA ALA A 690 -15.90 -13.09 -26.07
C ALA A 690 -15.69 -13.57 -27.51
N ASN A 691 -14.89 -14.61 -27.71
CA ASN A 691 -14.54 -15.11 -29.06
C ASN A 691 -14.07 -14.01 -30.02
N SER A 692 -13.16 -13.17 -29.56
CA SER A 692 -12.61 -12.02 -30.29
C SER A 692 -13.64 -10.98 -30.72
N GLN A 693 -14.87 -11.03 -30.18
CA GLN A 693 -15.86 -9.96 -30.29
C GLN A 693 -15.64 -8.98 -29.14
N PRO A 694 -15.39 -7.69 -29.43
CA PRO A 694 -15.37 -6.66 -28.40
C PRO A 694 -16.70 -6.58 -27.64
N GLN A 695 -16.63 -6.38 -26.33
CA GLN A 695 -17.75 -6.17 -25.44
C GLN A 695 -17.51 -4.94 -24.56
N ALA A 696 -18.57 -4.19 -24.28
CA ALA A 696 -18.61 -3.23 -23.19
C ALA A 696 -19.65 -3.67 -22.17
N ASN A 697 -19.23 -3.79 -20.91
CA ASN A 697 -20.06 -4.31 -19.83
C ASN A 697 -20.09 -3.33 -18.65
N TRP A 698 -21.27 -3.18 -18.05
CA TRP A 698 -21.49 -2.44 -16.82
C TRP A 698 -22.31 -3.29 -15.86
N ILE A 699 -21.88 -3.32 -14.59
CA ILE A 699 -22.66 -3.83 -13.47
C ILE A 699 -22.66 -2.74 -12.40
N ASP A 700 -23.82 -2.35 -11.90
CA ASP A 700 -23.94 -1.34 -10.84
C ASP A 700 -24.10 -1.95 -9.43
N GLY A 701 -24.13 -1.09 -8.42
CA GLY A 701 -24.26 -1.45 -7.01
C GLY A 701 -25.59 -2.12 -6.64
N ASN A 702 -26.61 -2.04 -7.49
CA ASN A 702 -27.89 -2.74 -7.33
C ASN A 702 -27.95 -4.06 -8.12
N GLY A 703 -26.88 -4.40 -8.85
CA GLY A 703 -26.80 -5.60 -9.68
C GLY A 703 -27.41 -5.45 -11.06
N GLN A 704 -27.75 -4.23 -11.52
CA GLN A 704 -28.17 -4.01 -12.90
C GLN A 704 -27.01 -4.30 -13.84
N VAL A 705 -27.24 -5.17 -14.83
CA VAL A 705 -26.24 -5.57 -15.82
C VAL A 705 -26.60 -5.02 -17.19
N VAL A 706 -25.65 -4.36 -17.84
CA VAL A 706 -25.71 -3.98 -19.26
C VAL A 706 -24.49 -4.57 -19.94
N SER A 707 -24.70 -5.35 -20.99
CA SER A 707 -23.64 -5.90 -21.83
C SER A 707 -24.00 -5.66 -23.28
N ILE A 708 -23.11 -5.00 -24.02
CA ILE A 708 -23.23 -4.79 -25.46
C ILE A 708 -22.04 -5.43 -26.15
N THR A 709 -22.31 -6.20 -27.19
CA THR A 709 -21.29 -6.98 -27.91
C THR A 709 -21.27 -6.55 -29.36
N SER A 710 -20.07 -6.40 -29.92
CA SER A 710 -19.88 -6.18 -31.34
C SER A 710 -20.37 -7.40 -32.13
N PRO A 711 -21.17 -7.22 -33.21
CA PRO A 711 -21.51 -8.33 -34.09
C PRO A 711 -20.28 -8.86 -34.85
N LEU A 712 -19.24 -8.05 -34.96
CA LEU A 712 -18.01 -8.36 -35.67
C LEU A 712 -16.91 -8.82 -34.71
N ARG A 713 -16.15 -9.82 -35.15
CA ARG A 713 -14.88 -10.22 -34.55
C ARG A 713 -13.76 -9.32 -35.05
N LEU A 714 -12.77 -9.07 -34.20
CA LEU A 714 -11.54 -8.43 -34.63
C LEU A 714 -10.74 -9.35 -35.56
N VAL A 715 -10.02 -8.75 -36.49
CA VAL A 715 -9.10 -9.48 -37.38
C VAL A 715 -7.86 -9.88 -36.57
N PRO A 716 -7.51 -11.18 -36.49
CA PRO A 716 -6.34 -11.63 -35.75
C PRO A 716 -5.05 -10.94 -36.21
N GLY A 717 -4.22 -10.53 -35.26
CA GLY A 717 -2.94 -9.85 -35.50
C GLY A 717 -3.03 -8.39 -35.95
N ALA A 718 -4.21 -7.91 -36.36
CA ALA A 718 -4.43 -6.50 -36.69
C ALA A 718 -4.61 -5.66 -35.42
N VAL A 719 -4.10 -4.43 -35.44
CA VAL A 719 -4.39 -3.45 -34.39
C VAL A 719 -5.78 -2.87 -34.66
N SER A 720 -6.64 -2.91 -33.65
CA SER A 720 -7.94 -2.25 -33.66
C SER A 720 -8.07 -1.32 -32.46
N VAL A 721 -8.86 -0.27 -32.61
CA VAL A 721 -9.23 0.65 -31.54
C VAL A 721 -10.65 0.36 -31.10
N VAL A 722 -10.82 -0.07 -29.86
CA VAL A 722 -12.11 -0.35 -29.25
C VAL A 722 -12.42 0.72 -28.21
N SER A 723 -13.62 1.27 -28.25
CA SER A 723 -14.05 2.31 -27.32
C SER A 723 -15.38 1.97 -26.65
N LEU A 724 -15.52 2.31 -25.38
CA LEU A 724 -16.81 2.44 -24.71
C LEU A 724 -17.06 3.89 -24.29
N THR A 725 -18.33 4.28 -24.29
CA THR A 725 -18.82 5.52 -23.68
C THR A 725 -20.04 5.21 -22.84
N SER A 726 -20.17 5.87 -21.69
CA SER A 726 -21.33 5.77 -20.82
C SER A 726 -21.71 7.16 -20.32
N MET A 727 -23.00 7.46 -20.38
CA MET A 727 -23.65 8.55 -19.65
C MET A 727 -25.07 8.11 -19.29
N PRO A 728 -25.75 8.75 -18.34
CA PRO A 728 -27.13 8.41 -18.00
C PRO A 728 -28.02 8.37 -19.25
N GLY A 729 -28.61 7.19 -19.52
CA GLY A 729 -29.49 6.94 -20.66
C GLY A 729 -28.79 6.62 -21.99
N ALA A 730 -27.45 6.56 -22.06
CA ALA A 730 -26.75 6.23 -23.30
C ALA A 730 -25.42 5.52 -23.06
N GLN A 731 -25.31 4.30 -23.60
CA GLN A 731 -24.07 3.52 -23.67
C GLN A 731 -23.77 3.17 -25.13
N ALA A 732 -22.50 3.17 -25.50
CA ALA A 732 -22.07 2.76 -26.83
C ALA A 732 -20.76 1.98 -26.78
N LEU A 733 -20.65 1.00 -27.69
CA LEU A 733 -19.43 0.29 -28.03
C LEU A 733 -19.06 0.65 -29.46
N ARG A 734 -17.80 1.01 -29.67
CA ARG A 734 -17.24 1.40 -30.97
C ARG A 734 -16.02 0.56 -31.29
N VAL A 735 -15.82 0.30 -32.58
CA VAL A 735 -14.62 -0.34 -33.13
C VAL A 735 -14.18 0.48 -34.32
N ASP A 736 -12.92 0.92 -34.31
CA ASP A 736 -12.28 1.71 -35.36
C ASP A 736 -13.14 2.93 -35.77
N SER A 737 -13.64 3.66 -34.76
CA SER A 737 -14.53 4.83 -34.87
C SER A 737 -15.96 4.57 -35.37
N ALA A 738 -16.34 3.32 -35.66
CA ALA A 738 -17.71 2.94 -36.01
C ALA A 738 -18.49 2.46 -34.78
N VAL A 739 -19.75 2.89 -34.61
CA VAL A 739 -20.62 2.41 -33.54
C VAL A 739 -21.09 0.99 -33.86
N MET A 740 -20.74 0.02 -33.02
CA MET A 740 -21.08 -1.39 -33.20
C MET A 740 -22.37 -1.77 -32.48
N ALA A 741 -22.60 -1.21 -31.30
CA ALA A 741 -23.76 -1.47 -30.48
C ALA A 741 -24.02 -0.33 -29.50
N THR A 742 -25.27 -0.18 -29.07
CA THR A 742 -25.71 0.83 -28.09
C THR A 742 -26.68 0.24 -27.09
N SER A 743 -26.78 0.86 -25.92
CA SER A 743 -27.84 0.61 -24.93
C SER A 743 -28.26 1.93 -24.29
N ALA A 744 -29.35 1.90 -23.52
CA ALA A 744 -29.89 3.06 -22.84
C ALA A 744 -30.23 2.70 -21.38
N ALA A 745 -29.27 2.92 -20.49
CA ALA A 745 -29.39 2.65 -19.06
C ALA A 745 -28.83 3.81 -18.23
N SER A 746 -29.33 3.91 -17.00
CA SER A 746 -28.71 4.70 -15.93
C SER A 746 -28.33 3.74 -14.80
N PHE A 747 -27.27 4.04 -14.07
CA PHE A 747 -26.71 3.14 -13.05
C PHE A 747 -26.84 3.74 -11.66
N ALA A 748 -27.02 2.88 -10.66
CA ALA A 748 -26.97 3.25 -9.25
C ALA A 748 -25.54 3.64 -8.80
N PRO A 749 -25.40 4.41 -7.70
CA PRO A 749 -24.10 4.78 -7.15
C PRO A 749 -23.20 3.56 -6.88
N SER A 750 -22.04 3.53 -7.52
CA SER A 750 -21.14 2.37 -7.58
C SER A 750 -19.67 2.82 -7.43
N PRO A 751 -19.25 3.22 -6.22
CA PRO A 751 -17.95 3.85 -5.99
C PRO A 751 -16.78 2.91 -6.28
N CYS A 752 -16.03 3.23 -7.33
CA CYS A 752 -14.91 2.40 -7.78
C CYS A 752 -13.62 2.76 -7.03
N THR A 753 -12.72 1.78 -6.90
CA THR A 753 -11.45 1.95 -6.18
C THR A 753 -10.25 1.41 -6.94
N GLN A 754 -10.42 1.01 -8.20
CA GLN A 754 -9.32 0.51 -9.02
C GLN A 754 -9.59 0.60 -10.52
N MET A 755 -8.50 0.57 -11.27
CA MET A 755 -8.46 0.43 -12.72
C MET A 755 -7.44 -0.64 -13.09
N LEU A 756 -7.76 -1.52 -14.04
CA LEU A 756 -6.92 -2.63 -14.47
C LEU A 756 -6.80 -2.68 -16.00
N ILE A 757 -5.64 -3.09 -16.51
CA ILE A 757 -5.36 -3.28 -17.94
C ILE A 757 -4.87 -4.71 -18.16
N GLY A 758 -5.48 -5.43 -19.09
CA GLY A 758 -5.13 -6.80 -19.49
C GLY A 758 -5.73 -7.90 -18.62
N TRP A 759 -6.43 -7.54 -17.54
CA TRP A 759 -7.06 -8.46 -16.59
C TRP A 759 -8.11 -7.74 -15.74
N GLY A 760 -8.82 -8.48 -14.88
CA GLY A 760 -9.81 -7.93 -13.96
C GLY A 760 -9.70 -8.52 -12.56
N TYR A 761 -10.30 -7.84 -11.58
CA TYR A 761 -10.31 -8.30 -10.19
C TYR A 761 -11.59 -7.77 -9.51
N VAL A 762 -12.41 -8.65 -8.97
CA VAL A 762 -13.66 -8.31 -8.25
C VAL A 762 -13.90 -9.34 -7.16
N ASP A 763 -14.68 -8.98 -6.14
CA ASP A 763 -15.04 -9.89 -5.04
C ASP A 763 -13.84 -10.61 -4.39
N TYR A 764 -12.68 -9.96 -4.30
CA TYR A 764 -11.39 -10.50 -3.82
C TYR A 764 -10.73 -11.57 -4.71
N TYR A 765 -11.17 -11.75 -5.95
CA TYR A 765 -10.62 -12.75 -6.86
C TYR A 765 -10.26 -12.19 -8.24
N PRO A 766 -9.18 -12.70 -8.85
CA PRO A 766 -8.82 -12.37 -10.22
C PRO A 766 -9.87 -12.91 -11.20
N ARG A 767 -10.01 -12.24 -12.34
CA ARG A 767 -10.79 -12.68 -13.51
C ARG A 767 -9.87 -12.94 -14.69
N ASP A 768 -10.35 -13.79 -15.60
CA ASP A 768 -9.63 -14.12 -16.84
C ASP A 768 -9.20 -12.86 -17.61
N GLY A 769 -7.91 -12.80 -17.92
CA GLY A 769 -7.30 -11.73 -18.71
C GLY A 769 -7.56 -11.83 -20.21
N PHE A 770 -7.30 -10.74 -20.92
CA PHE A 770 -7.59 -10.55 -22.35
C PHE A 770 -6.89 -11.54 -23.30
N GLN A 771 -5.75 -12.11 -22.90
CA GLN A 771 -4.96 -13.05 -23.71
C GLN A 771 -4.52 -12.50 -25.08
N GLY A 772 -4.22 -11.20 -25.16
CA GLY A 772 -3.79 -10.53 -26.39
C GLY A 772 -2.74 -9.46 -26.15
N ASN A 773 -2.51 -8.60 -27.14
CA ASN A 773 -1.55 -7.50 -27.03
C ASN A 773 -2.27 -6.18 -26.81
N VAL A 774 -1.78 -5.38 -25.87
CA VAL A 774 -2.28 -4.02 -25.60
C VAL A 774 -1.23 -3.03 -26.10
N TYR A 775 -1.63 -1.99 -26.82
CA TYR A 775 -0.73 -0.94 -27.33
C TYR A 775 -0.90 0.38 -26.57
N GLY A 776 -2.12 0.67 -26.12
CA GLY A 776 -2.37 1.81 -25.26
C GLY A 776 -3.83 1.93 -24.84
N VAL A 777 -4.07 2.72 -23.80
CA VAL A 777 -5.39 2.95 -23.23
C VAL A 777 -5.54 4.43 -22.92
N ILE A 778 -6.68 5.02 -23.28
CA ILE A 778 -7.12 6.36 -22.87
C ILE A 778 -8.42 6.21 -22.09
N THR A 779 -8.57 6.93 -20.98
CA THR A 779 -9.80 6.90 -20.21
C THR A 779 -10.00 8.15 -19.37
N GLY A 780 -11.24 8.54 -19.13
CA GLY A 780 -11.53 9.75 -18.37
C GLY A 780 -13.01 9.91 -18.03
N LYS A 781 -13.26 10.81 -17.08
CA LYS A 781 -14.60 11.26 -16.72
C LYS A 781 -15.10 12.26 -17.76
N GLY A 782 -16.40 12.22 -18.06
CA GLY A 782 -17.08 13.15 -18.96
C GLY A 782 -17.53 12.51 -20.28
N VAL A 783 -18.07 13.36 -21.15
CA VAL A 783 -18.61 12.98 -22.46
C VAL A 783 -17.85 13.75 -23.54
N PRO A 784 -16.82 13.14 -24.17
CA PRO A 784 -16.23 13.69 -25.38
C PRO A 784 -17.29 13.85 -26.46
N THR A 785 -17.24 14.94 -27.22
CA THR A 785 -18.03 15.04 -28.45
C THR A 785 -17.62 13.95 -29.45
N ALA A 786 -18.48 13.63 -30.42
CA ALA A 786 -18.13 12.63 -31.45
C ALA A 786 -16.83 12.97 -32.19
N GLY A 787 -16.58 14.26 -32.46
CA GLY A 787 -15.35 14.73 -33.09
C GLY A 787 -14.12 14.57 -32.20
N GLU A 788 -14.23 14.91 -30.92
CA GLU A 788 -13.13 14.71 -29.95
C GLU A 788 -12.82 13.21 -29.77
N LEU A 789 -13.84 12.37 -29.67
CA LEU A 789 -13.68 10.92 -29.55
C LEU A 789 -12.97 10.35 -30.78
N ALA A 790 -13.37 10.75 -31.99
CA ALA A 790 -12.71 10.32 -33.23
C ALA A 790 -11.24 10.78 -33.31
N VAL A 791 -10.91 11.97 -32.79
CA VAL A 791 -9.52 12.44 -32.69
C VAL A 791 -8.71 11.55 -31.74
N LEU A 792 -9.24 11.23 -30.57
CA LEU A 792 -8.58 10.35 -29.61
C LEU A 792 -8.42 8.92 -30.14
N GLU A 793 -9.44 8.38 -30.82
CA GLU A 793 -9.41 7.06 -31.48
C GLU A 793 -8.31 7.00 -32.54
N ARG A 794 -8.24 8.00 -33.43
CA ARG A 794 -7.17 8.10 -34.45
C ARG A 794 -5.79 8.29 -33.85
N PHE A 795 -5.68 9.10 -32.80
CA PHE A 795 -4.41 9.33 -32.11
C PHE A 795 -3.88 8.07 -31.45
N LEU A 796 -4.76 7.21 -30.91
CA LEU A 796 -4.36 5.94 -30.33
C LEU A 796 -4.18 4.83 -31.40
N ALA A 797 -4.76 4.96 -32.59
CA ALA A 797 -4.57 4.03 -33.70
C ALA A 797 -3.15 4.12 -34.30
N GLY A 798 -2.62 5.35 -34.44
CA GLY A 798 -1.23 5.61 -34.78
C GLY A 798 -0.28 5.26 -33.65
#